data_AF-A0A084QTP2-F1
#
_entry.id   AF-A0A084QTP2-F1
#
_cell.length_a   1.000
_cell.length_b   1.000
_cell.length_c   1.000
_cell.angle_alpha   90.00
_cell.angle_beta   90.00
_cell.angle_gamma   90.00
#
_symmetry.space_group_name_H-M   'P 1'
#
loop_
_entity.id
_entity.type
_entity.pdbx_description
1 polymer ?
#
loop_
_entity_poly.entity_id
_entity_poly.type
_entity_poly.pdbx_seq_one_letter_code
_entity_poly.pdbx_strand_id
1 'polypeptide(L)'
;MASVLSPNLTPTDSGVAYLCISLVIGSLAYFVFQNRKAIRAQLPKSANEPVSKSSKTDYTTVFPPSQRHVLSDLGVAPGLAKEALGSAGQLLGFEDDYRRAEDSRYIYSGFTVGEIKALGDFPDYAKLSGVPLPTSLAEFNIDKATPRPYRPFRWSYHQTMSLQKLEPDYWLELENTYRERIKERQQLYANHGKQVLDALPGSELACKELMEMAVQFLCARYPKHFELSHNVLSNHILGKKHDLKTQDPLRVLLDNVPEDFALTVRDPATGRYFFRAGVICSAMGWTLGAKMGLDLQGIHEPVPDYKQNMAFSMDRFFTKMPTSNPIQRGSWGIEIGQPLYLPADHPDFNHRKSQNPDLTPEQLFLRVDWQTLRRLPISGAIVFNFKALFTPLTGFKDEPYIPSLVLKVLNEGKENIMKYKGTWHVEHVAKPALEAYEKYQVENGLMKSDWSPQTLDEAPFFPGWERKHVLAPSNLQPIENMALQASLEKAKLVPGSAETLIPEDFQPTTTLKVDFGGKAVEFGNLLRVSEVKTAPSVSFAAEPNASPSASYLLLLVDPDAPTPDDPKFAFWRHWVLPGLQPLSSDNAVAQTKHALTEYLAPGPKDEQVFPLRTWHRNANSGDRSAPHRYLLLLFREPPSLDLSKEDVGGEEFVQRRSFKAAEFVEKNKLTLVGVNWFLGAGDGWKE
;
A
#
# COMPACT_ATOMS: atom_id res chain seq x y z
N MET A 1 -15.61 80.98 18.99
CA MET A 1 -15.79 81.69 20.27
C MET A 1 -16.42 80.74 21.28
N ALA A 2 -15.98 80.88 22.53
CA ALA A 2 -16.10 80.07 23.75
C ALA A 2 -17.37 79.24 24.11
N SER A 3 -17.08 78.22 24.94
CA SER A 3 -17.87 77.67 26.08
C SER A 3 -18.92 76.57 25.74
N VAL A 4 -19.24 75.54 26.53
CA VAL A 4 -18.83 75.06 27.88
C VAL A 4 -19.60 73.73 28.14
N LEU A 5 -18.96 72.77 28.85
CA LEU A 5 -19.48 71.69 29.74
C LEU A 5 -20.39 70.51 29.25
N SER A 6 -19.78 69.31 29.23
CA SER A 6 -19.98 68.07 30.08
C SER A 6 -21.36 67.74 30.73
N PRO A 7 -21.68 66.47 31.15
CA PRO A 7 -20.73 65.41 31.56
C PRO A 7 -21.08 63.89 31.36
N ASN A 8 -20.03 63.07 31.61
CA ASN A 8 -19.97 61.71 32.19
C ASN A 8 -20.30 60.45 31.36
N LEU A 9 -19.25 59.67 31.05
CA LEU A 9 -18.95 58.33 31.62
C LEU A 9 -17.51 57.90 31.23
N THR A 10 -16.82 57.24 32.17
CA THR A 10 -15.37 56.97 32.26
C THR A 10 -14.86 55.75 31.46
N PRO A 11 -13.60 55.73 30.98
CA PRO A 11 -12.89 54.50 30.61
C PRO A 11 -11.81 54.11 31.64
N THR A 12 -11.80 52.84 32.08
CA THR A 12 -10.77 52.26 32.96
C THR A 12 -9.80 51.36 32.21
N ASP A 13 -8.51 51.61 32.43
CA ASP A 13 -7.37 50.69 32.52
C ASP A 13 -7.34 49.42 31.66
N SER A 14 -6.57 49.45 30.56
CA SER A 14 -6.03 48.22 29.93
C SER A 14 -4.85 48.46 28.95
N GLY A 15 -4.07 49.55 29.13
CA GLY A 15 -2.97 49.89 28.21
C GLY A 15 -1.54 49.71 28.73
N VAL A 16 -1.33 49.61 30.06
CA VAL A 16 0.03 49.71 30.64
C VAL A 16 0.52 48.40 31.28
N ALA A 17 -0.36 47.41 31.49
CA ALA A 17 0.02 46.12 32.09
C ALA A 17 0.77 45.17 31.12
N TYR A 18 0.56 45.29 29.81
CA TYR A 18 1.15 44.35 28.83
C TYR A 18 2.62 44.64 28.48
N LEU A 19 3.09 45.89 28.63
CA LEU A 19 4.50 46.21 28.35
C LEU A 19 5.44 45.80 29.49
N CYS A 20 4.99 45.82 30.75
CA CYS A 20 5.81 45.47 31.89
C CYS A 20 5.98 43.94 32.07
N ILE A 21 4.98 43.13 31.73
CA ILE A 21 5.07 41.66 31.84
C ILE A 21 6.00 41.07 30.77
N SER A 22 6.03 41.68 29.58
CA SER A 22 6.90 41.27 28.46
C SER A 22 8.38 41.48 28.76
N LEU A 23 8.73 42.56 29.46
CA LEU A 23 10.11 42.87 29.84
C LEU A 23 10.61 42.01 31.01
N VAL A 24 9.75 41.66 31.98
CA VAL A 24 10.14 40.81 33.12
C VAL A 24 10.36 39.35 32.70
N ILE A 25 9.55 38.80 31.78
CA ILE A 25 9.74 37.44 31.26
C ILE A 25 10.98 37.34 30.37
N GLY A 26 11.25 38.36 29.55
CA GLY A 26 12.47 38.43 28.73
C GLY A 26 13.75 38.52 29.57
N SER A 27 13.74 39.31 30.65
CA SER A 27 14.88 39.42 31.56
C SER A 27 15.10 38.15 32.40
N LEU A 28 14.04 37.45 32.82
CA LEU A 28 14.17 36.19 33.56
C LEU A 28 14.71 35.06 32.67
N ALA A 29 14.28 34.97 31.41
CA ALA A 29 14.79 34.00 30.44
C ALA A 29 16.27 34.26 30.09
N TYR A 30 16.67 35.53 29.94
CA TYR A 30 18.05 35.92 29.70
C TYR A 30 18.95 35.63 30.92
N PHE A 31 18.47 35.87 32.13
CA PHE A 31 19.22 35.58 33.36
C PHE A 31 19.39 34.08 33.61
N VAL A 32 18.36 33.27 33.32
CA VAL A 32 18.44 31.80 33.38
C VAL A 32 19.39 31.24 32.31
N PHE A 33 19.42 31.84 31.11
CA PHE A 33 20.33 31.42 30.03
C PHE A 33 21.80 31.81 30.32
N GLN A 34 22.04 33.01 30.85
CA GLN A 34 23.37 33.47 31.27
C GLN A 34 23.89 32.67 32.48
N ASN A 35 23.05 32.38 33.48
CA ASN A 35 23.44 31.53 34.62
C ASN A 35 23.70 30.07 34.20
N ARG A 36 22.97 29.52 33.23
CA ARG A 36 23.30 28.19 32.66
C ARG A 36 24.65 28.19 31.93
N LYS A 37 25.03 29.30 31.29
CA LYS A 37 26.35 29.46 30.65
C LYS A 37 27.48 29.61 31.68
N ALA A 38 27.25 30.34 32.77
CA ALA A 38 28.20 30.51 33.87
C ALA A 38 28.42 29.23 34.68
N ILE A 39 27.36 28.47 34.97
CA ILE A 39 27.45 27.16 35.65
C ILE A 39 28.18 26.13 34.78
N ARG A 40 28.03 26.19 33.45
CA ARG A 40 28.75 25.32 32.51
C ARG A 40 30.22 25.72 32.31
N ALA A 41 30.60 26.94 32.68
CA ALA A 41 31.98 27.44 32.60
C ALA A 41 32.82 27.15 33.86
N GLN A 42 32.19 26.74 34.98
CA GLN A 42 32.87 26.42 36.25
C GLN A 42 33.00 24.92 36.55
N LEU A 43 32.54 24.04 35.66
CA LEU A 43 32.83 22.61 35.75
C LEU A 43 34.27 22.36 35.24
N PRO A 44 35.14 21.65 36.00
CA PRO A 44 36.49 21.37 35.55
C PRO A 44 36.43 20.60 34.23
N LYS A 45 37.07 21.14 33.20
CA LYS A 45 37.30 20.43 31.94
C LYS A 45 38.19 19.23 32.26
N SER A 46 37.60 18.05 32.46
CA SER A 46 38.40 16.83 32.43
C SER A 46 38.90 16.68 31.01
N ALA A 47 40.20 16.87 30.81
CA ALA A 47 40.90 16.42 29.63
C ALA A 47 40.79 14.89 29.58
N ASN A 48 39.74 14.39 28.94
CA ASN A 48 39.73 13.03 28.43
C ASN A 48 40.07 13.15 26.95
N GLU A 49 41.32 12.83 26.64
CA GLU A 49 41.73 12.28 25.35
C GLU A 49 40.68 11.28 24.84
N PRO A 50 40.54 11.10 23.51
CA PRO A 50 39.61 10.12 22.97
C PRO A 50 40.05 8.72 23.42
N VAL A 51 39.45 8.24 24.50
CA VAL A 51 39.63 6.86 24.95
C VAL A 51 38.95 5.98 23.91
N SER A 52 39.76 5.46 23.00
CA SER A 52 39.50 4.25 22.23
C SER A 52 39.22 3.10 23.22
N LYS A 53 37.98 3.00 23.71
CA LYS A 53 37.47 1.81 24.40
C LYS A 53 36.56 1.04 23.46
N SER A 54 37.19 0.42 22.46
CA SER A 54 36.65 -0.79 21.81
C SER A 54 36.71 -1.96 22.81
N SER A 55 35.91 -1.93 23.87
CA SER A 55 35.60 -3.19 24.58
C SER A 55 34.62 -3.94 23.68
N LYS A 56 35.09 -5.00 23.01
CA LYS A 56 34.22 -5.90 22.25
C LYS A 56 33.08 -6.33 23.18
N THR A 57 31.85 -5.95 22.84
CA THR A 57 30.68 -6.40 23.62
C THR A 57 30.59 -7.92 23.51
N ASP A 58 30.60 -8.58 24.65
CA ASP A 58 30.45 -10.03 24.74
C ASP A 58 28.97 -10.41 24.63
N TYR A 59 28.63 -11.20 23.62
CA TYR A 59 27.28 -11.69 23.37
C TYR A 59 27.11 -13.18 23.69
N THR A 60 28.16 -13.86 24.16
CA THR A 60 28.18 -15.33 24.38
C THR A 60 27.09 -15.80 25.35
N THR A 61 26.71 -14.97 26.32
CA THR A 61 25.67 -15.25 27.32
C THR A 61 24.31 -14.63 26.99
N VAL A 62 24.18 -13.94 25.86
CA VAL A 62 22.92 -13.32 25.43
C VAL A 62 22.20 -14.24 24.45
N PHE A 63 21.02 -14.71 24.84
CA PHE A 63 20.21 -15.67 24.09
C PHE A 63 19.00 -15.02 23.41
N PRO A 64 18.54 -15.55 22.27
CA PRO A 64 17.25 -15.17 21.68
C PRO A 64 16.11 -15.25 22.70
N PRO A 65 15.13 -14.32 22.67
CA PRO A 65 13.96 -14.40 23.54
C PRO A 65 13.20 -15.71 23.35
N SER A 66 12.95 -16.43 24.45
CA SER A 66 12.27 -17.72 24.41
C SER A 66 10.75 -17.58 24.31
N GLN A 67 10.14 -18.39 23.44
CA GLN A 67 8.68 -18.53 23.31
C GLN A 67 8.17 -19.83 23.96
N ARG A 68 8.99 -20.48 24.80
CA ARG A 68 8.66 -21.74 25.47
C ARG A 68 7.44 -21.64 26.39
N HIS A 69 7.12 -20.44 26.89
CA HIS A 69 5.94 -20.18 27.70
C HIS A 69 4.60 -20.43 26.96
N VAL A 70 4.63 -20.49 25.63
CA VAL A 70 3.46 -20.76 24.77
C VAL A 70 3.20 -22.26 24.59
N LEU A 71 4.07 -23.16 25.07
CA LEU A 71 3.96 -24.61 24.81
C LEU A 71 2.66 -25.24 25.36
N SER A 72 2.28 -24.91 26.59
CA SER A 72 1.04 -25.43 27.22
C SER A 72 -0.19 -25.10 26.39
N ASP A 73 -0.15 -23.90 25.83
CA ASP A 73 -1.14 -23.27 24.97
C ASP A 73 -1.25 -23.92 23.58
N LEU A 74 -0.28 -24.76 23.23
CA LEU A 74 -0.19 -25.57 22.01
C LEU A 74 -0.36 -27.07 22.29
N GLY A 75 -0.77 -27.44 23.51
CA GLY A 75 -0.97 -28.83 23.92
C GLY A 75 0.31 -29.61 24.16
N VAL A 76 1.47 -28.94 24.23
CA VAL A 76 2.76 -29.57 24.56
C VAL A 76 3.06 -29.33 26.04
N ALA A 77 3.18 -30.40 26.82
CA ALA A 77 3.59 -30.30 28.21
C ALA A 77 5.04 -29.78 28.30
N PRO A 78 5.30 -28.63 28.95
CA PRO A 78 6.66 -28.16 29.15
C PRO A 78 7.45 -29.20 29.93
N GLY A 79 8.62 -29.60 29.45
CA GLY A 79 9.46 -30.56 30.16
C GLY A 79 9.83 -30.05 31.57
N LEU A 80 10.05 -30.98 32.53
CA LEU A 80 10.36 -30.73 33.97
C LEU A 80 11.55 -29.79 34.25
N ALA A 81 12.26 -29.35 33.22
CA ALA A 81 13.44 -28.51 33.37
C ALA A 81 13.06 -27.04 33.65
N LYS A 82 13.37 -26.61 34.88
CA LYS A 82 13.26 -25.24 35.39
C LYS A 82 14.01 -24.25 34.50
N GLU A 83 13.26 -23.33 33.89
CA GLU A 83 13.48 -21.90 33.58
C GLU A 83 14.87 -21.31 33.21
N ALA A 84 15.97 -22.04 33.20
CA ALA A 84 17.27 -21.53 32.74
C ALA A 84 17.80 -22.41 31.61
N LEU A 85 18.29 -21.80 30.51
CA LEU A 85 19.09 -22.53 29.53
C LEU A 85 20.16 -23.32 30.31
N GLY A 86 20.18 -24.64 30.14
CA GLY A 86 21.05 -25.54 30.88
C GLY A 86 22.53 -25.14 30.79
N SER A 87 23.35 -25.68 31.70
CA SER A 87 24.82 -25.54 31.61
C SER A 87 25.32 -25.82 30.19
N ALA A 88 26.36 -25.13 29.72
CA ALA A 88 26.83 -25.13 28.34
C ALA A 88 26.92 -26.52 27.65
N GLY A 89 27.10 -27.61 28.39
CA GLY A 89 27.09 -29.00 27.88
C GLY A 89 25.72 -29.54 27.43
N GLN A 90 24.62 -28.85 27.69
CA GLN A 90 23.27 -29.25 27.25
C GLN A 90 22.81 -28.50 25.99
N LEU A 91 23.55 -27.49 25.52
CA LEU A 91 23.21 -26.74 24.31
C LEU A 91 23.61 -27.51 23.05
N LEU A 92 22.75 -27.46 22.04
CA LEU A 92 23.00 -27.99 20.71
C LEU A 92 24.19 -27.25 20.08
N GLY A 93 25.16 -28.01 19.54
CA GLY A 93 26.34 -27.46 18.89
C GLY A 93 25.99 -26.73 17.58
N PHE A 94 26.93 -25.93 17.08
CA PHE A 94 26.68 -25.07 15.90
C PHE A 94 26.39 -25.84 14.61
N GLU A 95 26.93 -27.05 14.49
CA GLU A 95 26.80 -27.92 13.32
C GLU A 95 25.95 -29.17 13.61
N ASP A 96 25.40 -29.27 14.82
CA ASP A 96 24.60 -30.41 15.24
C ASP A 96 23.23 -30.38 14.54
N ASP A 97 22.86 -31.51 13.93
CA ASP A 97 21.53 -31.71 13.37
C ASP A 97 20.53 -32.06 14.48
N TYR A 98 19.56 -31.17 14.75
CA TYR A 98 18.56 -31.34 15.80
C TYR A 98 17.76 -32.65 15.67
N ARG A 99 17.62 -33.20 14.45
CA ARG A 99 16.88 -34.44 14.19
C ARG A 99 17.56 -35.66 14.80
N ARG A 100 18.89 -35.60 14.91
CA ARG A 100 19.75 -36.68 15.43
C ARG A 100 20.17 -36.45 16.89
N ALA A 101 19.89 -35.27 17.43
CA ALA A 101 20.23 -34.91 18.80
C ALA A 101 19.30 -35.57 19.82
N GLU A 102 19.83 -35.76 21.03
CA GLU A 102 19.07 -36.22 22.20
C GLU A 102 17.98 -35.21 22.58
N ASP A 103 16.83 -35.72 23.03
CA ASP A 103 15.67 -34.89 23.36
C ASP A 103 15.93 -33.90 24.52
N SER A 104 16.90 -34.21 25.37
CA SER A 104 17.33 -33.39 26.52
C SER A 104 18.13 -32.14 26.13
N ARG A 105 18.59 -32.05 24.88
CA ARG A 105 19.42 -30.95 24.39
C ARG A 105 18.58 -29.70 24.18
N TYR A 106 19.15 -28.55 24.48
CA TYR A 106 18.54 -27.23 24.32
C TYR A 106 19.01 -26.54 23.03
N ILE A 107 18.10 -25.85 22.37
CA ILE A 107 18.47 -24.85 21.36
C ILE A 107 18.56 -23.45 22.00
N TYR A 108 19.22 -22.53 21.31
CA TYR A 108 19.54 -21.21 21.85
C TYR A 108 18.33 -20.32 22.16
N SER A 109 17.15 -20.62 21.61
CA SER A 109 15.87 -19.98 21.96
C SER A 109 15.20 -20.56 23.21
N GLY A 110 15.82 -21.55 23.86
CA GLY A 110 15.37 -22.12 25.13
C GLY A 110 14.45 -23.33 25.04
N PHE A 111 14.04 -23.77 23.85
CA PHE A 111 13.31 -25.04 23.67
C PHE A 111 14.27 -26.23 23.80
N THR A 112 13.75 -27.36 24.27
CA THR A 112 14.44 -28.65 24.15
C THR A 112 14.16 -29.31 22.80
N VAL A 113 15.06 -30.18 22.33
CA VAL A 113 14.86 -30.98 21.11
C VAL A 113 13.60 -31.85 21.23
N GLY A 114 13.32 -32.42 22.41
CA GLY A 114 12.11 -33.18 22.68
C GLY A 114 10.83 -32.35 22.51
N GLU A 115 10.80 -31.11 23.03
CA GLU A 115 9.66 -30.20 22.84
C GLU A 115 9.45 -29.82 21.37
N ILE A 116 10.53 -29.63 20.61
CA ILE A 116 10.45 -29.34 19.17
C ILE A 116 9.89 -30.55 18.41
N LYS A 117 10.34 -31.76 18.74
CA LYS A 117 9.79 -33.00 18.15
C LYS A 117 8.32 -33.19 18.54
N ALA A 118 7.93 -32.82 19.76
CA ALA A 118 6.55 -32.89 20.23
C ALA A 118 5.61 -31.85 19.57
N LEU A 119 6.13 -30.65 19.23
CA LEU A 119 5.39 -29.65 18.44
C LEU A 119 5.05 -30.16 17.04
N GLY A 120 5.90 -31.04 16.48
CA GLY A 120 5.67 -31.65 15.17
C GLY A 120 5.90 -30.70 13.99
N ASP A 121 5.19 -30.97 12.89
CA ASP A 121 5.22 -30.17 11.67
C ASP A 121 4.06 -29.16 11.68
N PHE A 122 4.32 -27.94 11.22
CA PHE A 122 3.33 -26.86 11.13
C PHE A 122 2.64 -26.50 12.46
N PRO A 123 3.38 -26.26 13.57
CA PRO A 123 2.78 -25.71 14.78
C PRO A 123 2.16 -24.33 14.50
N ASP A 124 1.36 -23.81 15.43
CA ASP A 124 0.79 -22.46 15.32
C ASP A 124 1.90 -21.40 15.46
N TYR A 125 2.54 -21.09 14.33
CA TYR A 125 3.61 -20.10 14.25
C TYR A 125 3.11 -18.68 14.50
N ALA A 126 1.82 -18.40 14.29
CA ALA A 126 1.27 -17.09 14.60
C ALA A 126 1.29 -16.85 16.12
N LYS A 127 0.87 -17.86 16.90
CA LYS A 127 0.95 -17.84 18.35
C LYS A 127 2.39 -17.84 18.86
N LEU A 128 3.25 -18.70 18.30
CA LEU A 128 4.67 -18.76 18.69
C LEU A 128 5.43 -17.46 18.39
N SER A 129 5.13 -16.81 17.26
CA SER A 129 5.83 -15.57 16.90
C SER A 129 5.21 -14.33 17.52
N GLY A 130 3.91 -14.36 17.84
CA GLY A 130 3.14 -13.16 18.19
C GLY A 130 2.80 -12.28 16.98
N VAL A 131 2.94 -12.81 15.77
CA VAL A 131 2.57 -12.15 14.51
C VAL A 131 1.35 -12.89 13.95
N PRO A 132 0.20 -12.22 13.75
CA PRO A 132 -1.00 -12.90 13.27
C PRO A 132 -0.79 -13.48 11.86
N LEU A 133 -1.57 -14.50 11.52
CA LEU A 133 -1.73 -14.94 10.13
C LEU A 133 -2.28 -13.78 9.27
N PRO A 134 -1.92 -13.74 7.98
CA PRO A 134 -2.41 -12.70 7.09
C PRO A 134 -3.92 -12.82 6.86
N THR A 135 -4.56 -11.70 6.54
CA THR A 135 -5.95 -11.69 6.07
C THR A 135 -6.06 -12.47 4.76
N SER A 136 -7.10 -13.28 4.60
CA SER A 136 -7.28 -14.08 3.40
C SER A 136 -7.73 -13.25 2.19
N LEU A 137 -7.18 -13.55 1.00
CA LEU A 137 -7.65 -13.01 -0.28
C LEU A 137 -8.36 -14.11 -1.09
N ALA A 138 -9.63 -14.35 -0.75
CA ALA A 138 -10.43 -15.38 -1.41
C ALA A 138 -10.57 -15.15 -2.93
N GLU A 139 -10.70 -13.91 -3.37
CA GLU A 139 -10.83 -13.55 -4.79
C GLU A 139 -9.51 -13.11 -5.44
N PHE A 140 -8.36 -13.50 -4.89
CA PHE A 140 -7.06 -13.15 -5.47
C PHE A 140 -6.92 -13.68 -6.90
N ASN A 141 -6.64 -12.78 -7.84
CA ASN A 141 -6.35 -13.12 -9.22
C ASN A 141 -4.87 -12.86 -9.50
N ILE A 142 -4.10 -13.94 -9.58
CA ILE A 142 -2.66 -13.88 -9.82
C ILE A 142 -2.32 -13.11 -11.10
N ASP A 143 -3.08 -13.30 -12.19
CA ASP A 143 -2.79 -12.71 -13.49
C ASP A 143 -3.06 -11.19 -13.56
N LYS A 144 -3.82 -10.66 -12.59
CA LYS A 144 -4.13 -9.22 -12.48
C LYS A 144 -3.39 -8.52 -11.36
N ALA A 145 -2.84 -9.27 -10.40
CA ALA A 145 -2.23 -8.70 -9.22
C ALA A 145 -0.96 -7.90 -9.58
N THR A 146 -0.84 -6.68 -9.05
CA THR A 146 0.36 -5.84 -9.24
C THR A 146 1.10 -5.67 -7.92
N PRO A 147 2.44 -5.56 -7.93
CA PRO A 147 3.20 -5.32 -6.70
C PRO A 147 2.86 -3.94 -6.12
N ARG A 148 2.97 -3.77 -4.79
CA ARG A 148 2.89 -2.43 -4.19
C ARG A 148 4.00 -1.54 -4.76
N PRO A 149 3.71 -0.29 -5.15
CA PRO A 149 4.65 0.58 -5.85
C PRO A 149 5.60 1.26 -4.85
N TYR A 150 6.45 0.48 -4.19
CA TYR A 150 7.40 1.00 -3.21
C TYR A 150 8.37 2.03 -3.82
N ARG A 151 8.51 3.17 -3.17
CA ARG A 151 9.44 4.27 -3.44
C ARG A 151 10.24 4.60 -2.18
N PRO A 152 11.21 3.77 -1.78
CA PRO A 152 11.96 3.93 -0.54
C PRO A 152 13.02 5.05 -0.60
N PHE A 153 12.71 6.13 -1.33
CA PHE A 153 13.53 7.33 -1.39
C PHE A 153 13.29 8.16 -0.14
N ARG A 154 14.37 8.70 0.42
CA ARG A 154 14.34 9.52 1.61
C ARG A 154 15.36 10.63 1.47
N TRP A 155 15.02 11.78 2.01
CA TRP A 155 15.93 12.90 2.16
C TRP A 155 15.91 13.33 3.62
N SER A 156 16.97 13.00 4.35
CA SER A 156 17.14 13.33 5.77
C SER A 156 18.61 13.69 6.06
N TYR A 157 18.84 14.60 7.01
CA TYR A 157 20.19 15.06 7.38
C TYR A 157 21.07 13.94 7.98
N HIS A 158 20.48 12.86 8.51
CA HIS A 158 21.18 11.71 9.07
C HIS A 158 20.78 10.38 8.41
N GLN A 159 21.77 9.54 8.13
CA GLN A 159 21.56 8.20 7.61
C GLN A 159 21.08 7.26 8.72
N THR A 160 19.90 6.69 8.56
CA THR A 160 19.32 5.69 9.46
C THR A 160 18.97 4.43 8.70
N MET A 161 18.76 3.32 9.43
CA MET A 161 18.41 2.02 8.84
C MET A 161 17.06 1.98 8.11
N SER A 162 16.21 3.01 8.22
CA SER A 162 14.89 3.08 7.54
C SER A 162 13.89 2.00 7.96
N LEU A 163 14.00 1.49 9.18
CA LEU A 163 13.17 0.38 9.62
C LEU A 163 11.72 0.84 9.84
N GLN A 164 10.79 0.10 9.26
CA GLN A 164 9.36 0.19 9.51
C GLN A 164 8.89 -1.13 10.13
N LYS A 165 7.75 -1.12 10.82
CA LYS A 165 7.10 -2.36 11.26
C LYS A 165 6.66 -3.14 10.01
N LEU A 166 6.92 -4.45 9.99
CA LEU A 166 6.37 -5.31 8.93
C LEU A 166 4.85 -5.33 9.02
N GLU A 167 4.18 -5.12 7.89
CA GLU A 167 2.75 -5.35 7.76
C GLU A 167 2.51 -6.85 7.53
N PRO A 168 1.80 -7.55 8.45
CA PRO A 168 1.67 -9.01 8.36
C PRO A 168 1.12 -9.50 7.02
N ASP A 169 0.13 -8.81 6.46
CA ASP A 169 -0.51 -9.16 5.18
C ASP A 169 0.42 -9.15 3.96
N TYR A 170 1.57 -8.49 4.05
CA TYR A 170 2.49 -8.23 2.94
C TYR A 170 3.87 -8.83 3.18
N TRP A 171 3.96 -9.92 3.95
CA TRP A 171 5.23 -10.63 4.12
C TRP A 171 5.70 -11.30 2.81
N LEU A 172 4.82 -12.05 2.13
CA LEU A 172 5.09 -12.68 0.84
C LEU A 172 4.04 -12.20 -0.18
N GLU A 173 4.48 -11.45 -1.19
CA GLU A 173 3.58 -10.80 -2.15
C GLU A 173 3.62 -11.56 -3.47
N LEU A 174 2.47 -12.06 -3.92
CA LEU A 174 2.35 -12.66 -5.25
C LEU A 174 1.75 -11.66 -6.23
N GLU A 175 2.18 -11.71 -7.49
CA GLU A 175 1.82 -10.78 -8.54
C GLU A 175 1.72 -11.47 -9.92
N ASN A 176 1.36 -10.71 -10.94
CA ASN A 176 1.16 -11.22 -12.30
C ASN A 176 2.42 -11.78 -12.98
N THR A 177 3.61 -11.51 -12.44
CA THR A 177 4.88 -12.08 -12.95
C THR A 177 5.31 -13.35 -12.23
N TYR A 178 4.55 -13.83 -11.25
CA TYR A 178 4.91 -14.96 -10.38
C TYR A 178 5.40 -16.19 -11.16
N ARG A 179 4.67 -16.59 -12.22
CA ARG A 179 4.99 -17.78 -13.02
C ARG A 179 6.37 -17.67 -13.67
N GLU A 180 6.63 -16.52 -14.26
CA GLU A 180 7.89 -16.20 -14.93
C GLU A 180 9.01 -16.12 -13.90
N ARG A 181 8.77 -15.45 -12.77
CA ARG A 181 9.74 -15.29 -11.70
C ARG A 181 10.15 -16.62 -11.07
N ILE A 182 9.22 -17.52 -10.79
CA ILE A 182 9.55 -18.86 -10.27
C ILE A 182 10.36 -19.67 -11.29
N LYS A 183 9.98 -19.61 -12.58
CA LYS A 183 10.73 -20.31 -13.64
C LYS A 183 12.16 -19.77 -13.77
N GLU A 184 12.34 -18.46 -13.74
CA GLU A 184 13.66 -17.81 -13.77
C GLU A 184 14.51 -18.24 -12.57
N ARG A 185 13.95 -18.25 -11.36
CA ARG A 185 14.63 -18.73 -10.14
C ARG A 185 15.08 -20.19 -10.25
N GLN A 186 14.22 -21.06 -10.78
CA GLN A 186 14.57 -22.47 -11.03
C GLN A 186 15.74 -22.59 -12.01
N GLN A 187 15.74 -21.79 -13.09
CA GLN A 187 16.84 -21.77 -14.06
C GLN A 187 18.14 -21.24 -13.45
N LEU A 188 18.07 -20.19 -12.64
CA LEU A 188 19.24 -19.64 -11.94
C LEU A 188 19.87 -20.69 -11.03
N TYR A 189 19.08 -21.47 -10.30
CA TYR A 189 19.64 -22.57 -9.54
C TYR A 189 20.25 -23.65 -10.43
N ALA A 190 19.58 -24.04 -11.51
CA ALA A 190 20.14 -25.05 -12.42
C ALA A 190 21.51 -24.62 -12.97
N ASN A 191 21.69 -23.32 -13.22
CA ASN A 191 22.93 -22.77 -13.76
C ASN A 191 24.01 -22.53 -12.70
N HIS A 192 23.64 -22.16 -11.48
CA HIS A 192 24.57 -21.60 -10.48
C HIS A 192 24.67 -22.41 -9.18
N GLY A 193 23.76 -23.36 -8.93
CA GLY A 193 23.77 -24.27 -7.79
C GLY A 193 23.98 -23.56 -6.45
N LYS A 194 25.09 -23.89 -5.79
CA LYS A 194 25.49 -23.33 -4.47
C LYS A 194 25.73 -21.83 -4.45
N GLN A 195 25.88 -21.18 -5.61
CA GLN A 195 26.02 -19.72 -5.66
C GLN A 195 24.69 -18.98 -5.42
N VAL A 196 23.55 -19.68 -5.47
CA VAL A 196 22.21 -19.13 -5.23
C VAL A 196 21.39 -19.91 -4.21
N LEU A 197 21.70 -21.18 -3.93
CA LEU A 197 21.07 -21.93 -2.83
C LEU A 197 22.06 -22.89 -2.20
N ASP A 198 22.33 -22.70 -0.91
CA ASP A 198 23.17 -23.60 -0.12
C ASP A 198 22.76 -23.55 1.36
N ALA A 199 23.11 -24.60 2.09
CA ALA A 199 22.86 -24.73 3.52
C ALA A 199 24.03 -25.46 4.18
N LEU A 200 24.55 -24.87 5.25
CA LEU A 200 25.61 -25.45 6.08
C LEU A 200 25.00 -26.31 7.20
N PRO A 201 25.71 -27.33 7.70
CA PRO A 201 25.24 -28.16 8.82
C PRO A 201 24.78 -27.35 10.04
N GLY A 202 23.77 -27.84 10.77
CA GLY A 202 23.20 -27.14 11.92
C GLY A 202 22.17 -26.05 11.57
N SER A 203 21.84 -25.88 10.28
CA SER A 203 20.79 -24.96 9.81
C SER A 203 19.44 -25.63 9.53
N GLU A 204 19.33 -26.94 9.74
CA GLU A 204 18.20 -27.78 9.32
C GLU A 204 16.88 -27.32 9.96
N LEU A 205 16.90 -27.03 11.27
CA LEU A 205 15.72 -26.55 11.99
C LEU A 205 15.24 -25.19 11.45
N ALA A 206 16.17 -24.26 11.22
CA ALA A 206 15.86 -22.93 10.72
C ALA A 206 15.32 -22.98 9.28
N CYS A 207 15.85 -23.87 8.43
CA CYS A 207 15.35 -24.07 7.07
C CYS A 207 13.93 -24.66 7.07
N LYS A 208 13.68 -25.69 7.88
CA LYS A 208 12.34 -26.29 8.06
C LYS A 208 11.34 -25.25 8.54
N GLU A 209 11.67 -24.57 9.63
CA GLU A 209 10.80 -23.57 10.24
C GLU A 209 10.45 -22.44 9.28
N LEU A 210 11.43 -21.90 8.54
CA LEU A 210 11.17 -20.88 7.53
C LEU A 210 10.19 -21.38 6.45
N MET A 211 10.41 -22.59 5.94
CA MET A 211 9.55 -23.21 4.93
C MET A 211 8.12 -23.37 5.46
N GLU A 212 7.95 -23.90 6.68
CA GLU A 212 6.62 -24.10 7.26
C GLU A 212 5.87 -22.78 7.46
N MET A 213 6.55 -21.76 7.97
CA MET A 213 5.98 -20.43 8.15
C MET A 213 5.54 -19.83 6.81
N ALA A 214 6.38 -19.94 5.76
CA ALA A 214 6.05 -19.44 4.43
C ALA A 214 4.86 -20.20 3.82
N VAL A 215 4.80 -21.52 3.99
CA VAL A 215 3.69 -22.34 3.50
C VAL A 215 2.37 -22.00 4.22
N GLN A 216 2.39 -21.85 5.55
CA GLN A 216 1.21 -21.41 6.31
C GLN A 216 0.74 -20.03 5.84
N PHE A 217 1.67 -19.10 5.60
CA PHE A 217 1.35 -17.79 5.07
C PHE A 217 0.66 -17.89 3.71
N LEU A 218 1.23 -18.65 2.76
CA LEU A 218 0.67 -18.80 1.42
C LEU A 218 -0.73 -19.42 1.44
N CYS A 219 -0.93 -20.46 2.23
CA CYS A 219 -2.24 -21.12 2.37
C CYS A 219 -3.28 -20.19 3.01
N ALA A 220 -2.90 -19.38 4.00
CA ALA A 220 -3.79 -18.42 4.64
C ALA A 220 -4.13 -17.23 3.72
N ARG A 221 -3.12 -16.64 3.08
CA ARG A 221 -3.28 -15.44 2.24
C ARG A 221 -3.94 -15.75 0.90
N TYR A 222 -3.60 -16.88 0.26
CA TYR A 222 -4.02 -17.22 -1.10
C TYR A 222 -4.67 -18.62 -1.15
N PRO A 223 -5.80 -18.85 -0.44
CA PRO A 223 -6.35 -20.20 -0.22
C PRO A 223 -6.88 -20.89 -1.49
N LYS A 224 -7.24 -20.14 -2.55
CA LYS A 224 -7.60 -20.73 -3.84
C LYS A 224 -6.40 -21.29 -4.61
N HIS A 225 -5.20 -20.84 -4.25
CA HIS A 225 -3.97 -21.08 -5.01
C HIS A 225 -3.02 -22.05 -4.30
N PHE A 226 -3.07 -22.09 -2.97
CA PHE A 226 -2.22 -22.95 -2.15
C PHE A 226 -3.05 -23.72 -1.14
N GLU A 227 -2.84 -25.04 -1.12
CA GLU A 227 -3.47 -25.95 -0.19
C GLU A 227 -2.39 -26.83 0.45
N LEU A 228 -2.43 -26.97 1.78
CA LEU A 228 -1.60 -27.92 2.51
C LEU A 228 -2.48 -29.06 3.03
N SER A 229 -2.21 -30.28 2.58
CA SER A 229 -2.93 -31.48 3.02
C SER A 229 -1.94 -32.61 3.26
N HIS A 230 -1.95 -33.19 4.47
CA HIS A 230 -1.09 -34.32 4.84
C HIS A 230 0.42 -34.12 4.53
N ASN A 231 0.96 -32.92 4.78
CA ASN A 231 2.34 -32.51 4.42
C ASN A 231 2.63 -32.44 2.91
N VAL A 232 1.60 -32.43 2.08
CA VAL A 232 1.73 -32.15 0.65
C VAL A 232 1.21 -30.73 0.39
N LEU A 233 2.10 -29.85 -0.06
CA LEU A 233 1.72 -28.54 -0.58
C LEU A 233 1.28 -28.69 -2.03
N SER A 234 0.06 -28.28 -2.34
CA SER A 234 -0.43 -28.10 -3.71
C SER A 234 -0.37 -26.62 -4.08
N ASN A 235 0.34 -26.32 -5.17
CA ASN A 235 0.38 -25.00 -5.79
C ASN A 235 -0.42 -25.06 -7.08
N HIS A 236 -1.66 -24.57 -7.02
CA HIS A 236 -2.61 -24.58 -8.14
C HIS A 236 -2.28 -23.56 -9.21
N ILE A 237 -1.51 -22.51 -8.87
CA ILE A 237 -0.99 -21.58 -9.87
C ILE A 237 -0.11 -22.39 -10.82
N LEU A 238 0.93 -23.06 -10.31
CA LEU A 238 1.91 -23.78 -11.14
C LEU A 238 1.48 -25.22 -11.53
N GLY A 239 0.39 -25.72 -10.96
CA GLY A 239 -0.04 -27.11 -11.13
C GLY A 239 0.95 -28.12 -10.53
N LYS A 240 1.67 -27.75 -9.47
CA LYS A 240 2.71 -28.57 -8.82
C LYS A 240 2.29 -29.04 -7.43
N LYS A 241 2.83 -30.19 -7.01
CA LYS A 241 2.71 -30.72 -5.65
C LYS A 241 4.09 -30.99 -5.08
N HIS A 242 4.25 -30.75 -3.78
CA HIS A 242 5.51 -30.92 -3.06
C HIS A 242 5.28 -31.76 -1.81
N ASP A 243 5.97 -32.89 -1.68
CA ASP A 243 6.01 -33.65 -0.42
C ASP A 243 7.03 -33.01 0.52
N LEU A 244 6.52 -32.32 1.53
CA LEU A 244 7.33 -31.50 2.44
C LEU A 244 8.12 -32.33 3.45
N LYS A 245 7.86 -33.64 3.57
CA LYS A 245 8.65 -34.53 4.43
C LYS A 245 9.97 -34.96 3.78
N THR A 246 9.98 -35.05 2.46
CA THR A 246 11.10 -35.62 1.70
C THR A 246 11.86 -34.56 0.90
N GLN A 247 11.20 -33.47 0.51
CA GLN A 247 11.83 -32.40 -0.24
C GLN A 247 12.63 -31.46 0.67
N ASP A 248 13.78 -30.99 0.18
CA ASP A 248 14.59 -29.99 0.89
C ASP A 248 13.79 -28.68 1.10
N PRO A 249 13.74 -28.12 2.34
CA PRO A 249 12.94 -26.94 2.64
C PRO A 249 13.25 -25.71 1.78
N LEU A 250 14.53 -25.45 1.48
CA LEU A 250 14.91 -24.29 0.66
C LEU A 250 14.53 -24.50 -0.81
N ARG A 251 14.49 -25.74 -1.28
CA ARG A 251 13.93 -26.11 -2.59
C ARG A 251 12.44 -25.84 -2.70
N VAL A 252 11.67 -26.17 -1.66
CA VAL A 252 10.24 -25.84 -1.62
C VAL A 252 10.05 -24.32 -1.74
N LEU A 253 10.85 -23.53 -1.03
CA LEU A 253 10.83 -22.06 -1.13
C LEU A 253 11.22 -21.57 -2.53
N LEU A 254 12.29 -22.11 -3.14
CA LEU A 254 12.69 -21.76 -4.51
C LEU A 254 11.53 -21.97 -5.50
N ASP A 255 10.82 -23.09 -5.35
CA ASP A 255 9.80 -23.53 -6.30
C ASP A 255 8.45 -22.83 -6.13
N ASN A 256 8.22 -22.13 -5.01
CA ASN A 256 6.89 -21.59 -4.67
C ASN A 256 6.88 -20.12 -4.25
N VAL A 257 8.02 -19.56 -3.85
CA VAL A 257 8.10 -18.21 -3.27
C VAL A 257 9.03 -17.33 -4.10
N PRO A 258 8.57 -16.17 -4.62
CA PRO A 258 9.38 -15.32 -5.49
C PRO A 258 10.47 -14.54 -4.74
N GLU A 259 10.36 -14.41 -3.41
CA GLU A 259 11.33 -13.77 -2.53
C GLU A 259 12.59 -14.61 -2.28
N ASP A 260 13.71 -13.91 -2.06
CA ASP A 260 14.95 -14.49 -1.56
C ASP A 260 14.95 -14.55 -0.04
N PHE A 261 15.68 -15.52 0.52
CA PHE A 261 15.83 -15.73 1.96
C PHE A 261 17.28 -15.99 2.34
N ALA A 262 17.76 -15.28 3.36
CA ALA A 262 19.03 -15.51 4.03
C ALA A 262 18.80 -15.81 5.52
N LEU A 263 19.23 -16.98 5.97
CA LEU A 263 19.12 -17.44 7.35
C LEU A 263 20.45 -17.26 8.07
N THR A 264 20.40 -16.49 9.16
CA THR A 264 21.53 -16.33 10.07
C THR A 264 21.26 -17.09 11.37
N VAL A 265 22.24 -17.89 11.80
CA VAL A 265 22.16 -18.71 13.01
C VAL A 265 23.18 -18.20 14.02
N ARG A 266 22.81 -18.25 15.30
CA ARG A 266 23.67 -17.81 16.40
C ARG A 266 24.84 -18.78 16.57
N ASP A 267 26.05 -18.26 16.51
CA ASP A 267 27.26 -18.98 16.83
C ASP A 267 27.43 -19.13 18.35
N PRO A 268 27.63 -20.36 18.87
CA PRO A 268 27.90 -20.62 20.29
C PRO A 268 29.11 -19.86 20.84
N ALA A 269 30.19 -19.73 20.04
CA ALA A 269 31.48 -19.25 20.52
C ALA A 269 31.52 -17.73 20.73
N THR A 270 30.78 -16.98 19.91
CA THR A 270 30.77 -15.51 19.94
C THR A 270 29.43 -14.91 20.33
N GLY A 271 28.34 -15.67 20.22
CA GLY A 271 26.97 -15.18 20.35
C GLY A 271 26.48 -14.31 19.19
N ARG A 272 27.28 -14.19 18.12
CA ARG A 272 26.94 -13.43 16.91
C ARG A 272 26.18 -14.31 15.91
N TYR A 273 25.58 -13.68 14.90
CA TYR A 273 24.80 -14.37 13.89
C TYR A 273 25.59 -14.51 12.59
N PHE A 274 25.64 -15.74 12.08
CA PHE A 274 26.38 -16.13 10.88
C PHE A 274 25.41 -16.61 9.80
N PHE A 275 25.63 -16.22 8.56
CA PHE A 275 24.85 -16.68 7.42
C PHE A 275 25.12 -18.16 7.16
N ARG A 276 24.14 -19.02 7.39
CA ARG A 276 24.29 -20.49 7.35
C ARG A 276 23.46 -21.18 6.28
N ALA A 277 22.40 -20.54 5.79
CA ALA A 277 21.54 -21.15 4.78
C ALA A 277 20.76 -20.09 4.02
N GLY A 278 20.42 -20.32 2.76
CA GLY A 278 19.56 -19.41 2.02
C GLY A 278 19.25 -19.81 0.60
N VAL A 279 18.32 -19.07 0.01
CA VAL A 279 17.98 -19.07 -1.41
C VAL A 279 17.97 -17.63 -1.90
N ILE A 280 18.94 -17.26 -2.73
CA ILE A 280 19.17 -15.88 -3.19
C ILE A 280 19.37 -15.90 -4.70
N CYS A 281 18.29 -15.67 -5.42
CA CYS A 281 18.25 -15.63 -6.88
C CYS A 281 18.24 -14.21 -7.43
N SER A 282 18.27 -13.17 -6.58
CA SER A 282 18.17 -11.78 -6.98
C SER A 282 19.34 -10.93 -6.50
N ALA A 283 20.57 -11.44 -6.51
CA ALA A 283 21.75 -10.67 -6.07
C ALA A 283 22.37 -9.80 -7.18
N MET A 284 22.78 -8.57 -6.83
CA MET A 284 23.52 -7.65 -7.71
C MET A 284 24.93 -7.41 -7.17
N GLY A 285 25.95 -7.77 -7.93
CA GLY A 285 27.36 -7.56 -7.59
C GLY A 285 27.91 -8.52 -6.52
N TRP A 286 27.17 -9.54 -6.11
CA TRP A 286 27.61 -10.56 -5.16
C TRP A 286 26.84 -11.87 -5.35
N THR A 287 27.28 -12.95 -4.70
CA THR A 287 26.61 -14.27 -4.73
C THR A 287 26.41 -14.80 -3.31
N LEU A 288 25.43 -15.68 -3.12
CA LEU A 288 25.22 -16.37 -1.82
C LEU A 288 26.49 -17.11 -1.40
N GLY A 289 27.13 -17.83 -2.34
CA GLY A 289 28.33 -18.61 -2.07
C GLY A 289 29.49 -17.76 -1.52
N ALA A 290 29.66 -16.53 -2.01
CA ALA A 290 30.70 -15.62 -1.53
C ALA A 290 30.44 -15.06 -0.11
N LYS A 291 29.21 -15.18 0.39
CA LYS A 291 28.79 -14.65 1.70
C LYS A 291 28.53 -15.75 2.73
N MET A 292 28.41 -17.00 2.29
CA MET A 292 28.11 -18.14 3.15
C MET A 292 29.17 -18.31 4.25
N GLY A 293 28.73 -18.53 5.49
CA GLY A 293 29.60 -18.71 6.65
C GLY A 293 30.19 -17.42 7.23
N LEU A 294 29.86 -16.24 6.69
CA LEU A 294 30.28 -14.95 7.26
C LEU A 294 29.32 -14.47 8.34
N ASP A 295 29.83 -13.69 9.30
CA ASP A 295 29.00 -12.93 10.24
C ASP A 295 28.46 -11.65 9.59
N LEU A 296 27.61 -10.91 10.31
CA LEU A 296 27.05 -9.66 9.80
C LEU A 296 28.12 -8.65 9.37
N GLN A 297 29.26 -8.59 10.07
CA GLN A 297 30.34 -7.70 9.70
C GLN A 297 31.02 -8.12 8.39
N GLY A 298 31.31 -9.41 8.23
CA GLY A 298 31.91 -9.95 7.00
C GLY A 298 30.97 -9.82 5.78
N ILE A 299 29.67 -9.99 5.98
CA ILE A 299 28.68 -9.83 4.91
C ILE A 299 28.69 -8.38 4.39
N HIS A 300 28.70 -7.41 5.31
CA HIS A 300 28.58 -5.98 5.02
C HIS A 300 29.91 -5.24 4.88
N GLU A 301 31.05 -5.93 4.83
CA GLU A 301 32.37 -5.30 4.69
C GLU A 301 32.44 -4.26 3.54
N PRO A 302 31.86 -4.51 2.35
CA PRO A 302 31.90 -3.55 1.25
C PRO A 302 31.00 -2.32 1.43
N VAL A 303 30.10 -2.32 2.43
CA VAL A 303 29.10 -1.26 2.63
C VAL A 303 29.75 -0.06 3.31
N PRO A 304 29.76 1.14 2.67
CA PRO A 304 30.37 2.32 3.25
C PRO A 304 29.75 2.67 4.60
N ASP A 305 30.59 3.14 5.53
CA ASP A 305 30.20 3.58 6.87
C ASP A 305 29.61 2.47 7.79
N TYR A 306 29.49 1.22 7.33
CA TYR A 306 28.90 0.13 8.14
C TYR A 306 29.70 -0.11 9.42
N LYS A 307 31.02 -0.31 9.29
CA LYS A 307 31.89 -0.64 10.42
C LYS A 307 31.89 0.47 11.47
N GLN A 308 31.90 1.72 11.02
CA GLN A 308 32.02 2.89 11.88
C GLN A 308 30.69 3.25 12.55
N ASN A 309 29.57 3.14 11.82
CA ASN A 309 28.30 3.75 12.24
C ASN A 309 27.18 2.73 12.52
N MET A 310 27.28 1.49 12.03
CA MET A 310 26.16 0.52 12.06
C MET A 310 26.51 -0.83 12.72
N ALA A 311 27.76 -1.28 12.69
CA ALA A 311 28.11 -2.64 13.14
C ALA A 311 27.66 -2.93 14.59
N PHE A 312 27.93 -2.02 15.52
CA PHE A 312 27.53 -2.17 16.92
C PHE A 312 26.01 -2.21 17.12
N SER A 313 25.28 -1.31 16.44
CA SER A 313 23.82 -1.26 16.55
C SER A 313 23.16 -2.48 15.91
N MET A 314 23.72 -2.98 14.80
CA MET A 314 23.29 -4.19 14.10
C MET A 314 23.46 -5.44 14.95
N ASP A 315 24.65 -5.67 15.50
CA ASP A 315 24.92 -6.82 16.37
C ASP A 315 23.97 -6.81 17.59
N ARG A 316 23.83 -5.66 18.25
CA ARG A 316 22.91 -5.50 19.37
C ARG A 316 21.44 -5.75 18.97
N PHE A 317 21.04 -5.25 17.81
CA PHE A 317 19.67 -5.41 17.29
C PHE A 317 19.38 -6.88 16.99
N PHE A 318 20.26 -7.56 16.24
CA PHE A 318 20.14 -8.98 15.92
C PHE A 318 20.17 -9.86 17.15
N THR A 319 20.87 -9.50 18.21
CA THR A 319 20.86 -10.30 19.43
C THR A 319 19.55 -10.15 20.22
N LYS A 320 18.93 -8.95 20.21
CA LYS A 320 17.75 -8.65 21.04
C LYS A 320 16.41 -8.66 20.30
N MET A 321 16.41 -8.85 18.99
CA MET A 321 15.20 -8.79 18.17
C MET A 321 14.13 -9.78 18.66
N PRO A 322 12.93 -9.30 19.04
CA PRO A 322 11.82 -10.16 19.44
C PRO A 322 11.17 -10.83 18.23
N THR A 323 10.42 -11.89 18.47
CA THR A 323 9.61 -12.60 17.46
C THR A 323 8.41 -11.80 16.98
N SER A 324 7.81 -10.99 17.86
CA SER A 324 6.53 -10.31 17.63
C SER A 324 6.62 -8.98 16.89
N ASN A 325 7.83 -8.46 16.68
CA ASN A 325 8.06 -7.19 15.96
C ASN A 325 9.02 -7.37 14.79
N PRO A 326 8.63 -8.13 13.75
CA PRO A 326 9.36 -8.12 12.50
C PRO A 326 9.31 -6.73 11.86
N ILE A 327 10.31 -6.46 11.02
CA ILE A 327 10.53 -5.14 10.41
C ILE A 327 10.64 -5.27 8.89
N GLN A 328 10.36 -4.18 8.20
CA GLN A 328 10.50 -4.05 6.75
C GLN A 328 11.24 -2.77 6.38
N ARG A 329 11.85 -2.75 5.19
CA ARG A 329 12.49 -1.57 4.58
C ARG A 329 12.71 -1.78 3.08
N GLY A 330 12.99 -0.71 2.35
CA GLY A 330 13.47 -0.80 0.97
C GLY A 330 14.97 -0.49 0.83
N SER A 331 15.65 -1.24 -0.02
CA SER A 331 16.86 -0.79 -0.72
C SER A 331 16.50 -0.53 -2.19
N TRP A 332 17.28 0.31 -2.87
CA TRP A 332 16.97 0.70 -4.24
C TRP A 332 18.22 1.00 -5.07
N GLY A 333 18.08 0.83 -6.39
CA GLY A 333 19.01 1.24 -7.44
C GLY A 333 18.24 1.62 -8.72
N ILE A 334 18.92 2.22 -9.70
CA ILE A 334 18.38 2.43 -11.04
C ILE A 334 19.23 1.60 -11.99
N GLU A 335 18.58 0.73 -12.74
CA GLU A 335 19.22 -0.32 -13.53
C GLU A 335 18.75 -0.27 -14.99
N ILE A 336 19.59 -0.76 -15.89
CA ILE A 336 19.23 -1.01 -17.28
C ILE A 336 18.46 -2.34 -17.33
N GLY A 337 17.22 -2.33 -17.80
CA GLY A 337 16.35 -3.50 -17.83
C GLY A 337 15.96 -4.00 -16.44
N GLN A 338 15.73 -5.31 -16.31
CA GLN A 338 15.28 -5.94 -15.06
C GLN A 338 16.23 -7.05 -14.60
N PRO A 339 17.53 -6.77 -14.38
CA PRO A 339 18.49 -7.81 -14.03
C PRO A 339 18.16 -8.37 -12.66
N LEU A 340 17.69 -9.63 -12.62
CA LEU A 340 17.39 -10.31 -11.38
C LEU A 340 18.69 -10.69 -10.65
N TYR A 341 19.54 -11.47 -11.32
CA TYR A 341 20.83 -11.95 -10.82
C TYR A 341 21.97 -11.47 -11.71
N LEU A 342 22.88 -10.66 -11.16
CA LEU A 342 24.04 -10.17 -11.89
C LEU A 342 25.27 -10.07 -10.97
N PRO A 343 26.01 -11.18 -10.78
CA PRO A 343 27.26 -11.21 -10.02
C PRO A 343 28.32 -10.25 -10.58
N ALA A 344 29.26 -9.81 -9.75
CA ALA A 344 30.28 -8.83 -10.13
C ALA A 344 31.26 -9.32 -11.22
N ASP A 345 31.44 -10.64 -11.32
CA ASP A 345 32.27 -11.31 -12.32
C ASP A 345 31.52 -11.63 -13.63
N HIS A 346 30.19 -11.42 -13.68
CA HIS A 346 29.42 -11.58 -14.90
C HIS A 346 29.85 -10.55 -15.96
N PRO A 347 30.08 -10.92 -17.23
CA PRO A 347 30.52 -10.01 -18.28
C PRO A 347 29.65 -8.75 -18.39
N ASP A 348 28.33 -8.94 -18.31
CA ASP A 348 27.39 -7.82 -18.40
C ASP A 348 27.56 -6.84 -17.26
N PHE A 349 28.03 -7.22 -16.06
CA PHE A 349 28.25 -6.26 -14.95
C PHE A 349 29.21 -5.12 -15.32
N ASN A 350 30.05 -5.30 -16.34
CA ASN A 350 30.93 -4.26 -16.86
C ASN A 350 30.22 -3.07 -17.50
N HIS A 351 28.96 -3.18 -17.94
CA HIS A 351 28.22 -2.02 -18.49
C HIS A 351 28.15 -0.86 -17.49
N ARG A 352 28.24 -1.15 -16.19
CA ARG A 352 28.26 -0.17 -15.10
C ARG A 352 29.50 0.73 -15.07
N LYS A 353 30.51 0.43 -15.89
CA LYS A 353 31.78 1.17 -15.97
C LYS A 353 31.79 2.25 -17.05
N SER A 354 30.74 2.34 -17.88
CA SER A 354 30.62 3.32 -18.96
C SER A 354 29.18 3.82 -19.10
N GLN A 355 28.99 5.03 -19.63
CA GLN A 355 27.68 5.54 -20.00
C GLN A 355 27.42 5.24 -21.49
N ASN A 356 26.41 4.43 -21.77
CA ASN A 356 26.01 4.11 -23.15
C ASN A 356 25.28 5.32 -23.77
N PRO A 357 25.77 5.92 -24.88
CA PRO A 357 25.12 7.07 -25.51
C PRO A 357 23.75 6.75 -26.12
N ASP A 358 23.49 5.48 -26.47
CA ASP A 358 22.23 5.04 -27.10
C ASP A 358 21.15 4.64 -26.08
N LEU A 359 21.44 4.77 -24.78
CA LEU A 359 20.52 4.42 -23.70
C LEU A 359 19.33 5.39 -23.65
N THR A 360 18.10 4.86 -23.57
CA THR A 360 16.88 5.67 -23.47
C THR A 360 16.17 5.52 -22.12
N PRO A 361 15.32 6.49 -21.71
CA PRO A 361 14.58 6.39 -20.44
C PRO A 361 13.69 5.15 -20.32
N GLU A 362 13.17 4.61 -21.42
CA GLU A 362 12.31 3.42 -21.47
C GLU A 362 13.06 2.14 -21.07
N GLN A 363 14.39 2.15 -21.16
CA GLN A 363 15.24 1.03 -20.77
C GLN A 363 15.66 1.10 -19.30
N LEU A 364 15.31 2.17 -18.59
CA LEU A 364 15.68 2.37 -17.19
C LEU A 364 14.56 1.91 -16.25
N PHE A 365 14.94 1.18 -15.23
CA PHE A 365 14.03 0.69 -14.20
C PHE A 365 14.56 1.08 -12.82
N LEU A 366 13.67 1.57 -11.97
CA LEU A 366 13.88 1.52 -10.54
C LEU A 366 13.83 0.05 -10.12
N ARG A 367 14.93 -0.42 -9.55
CA ARG A 367 14.97 -1.67 -8.81
C ARG A 367 14.77 -1.39 -7.33
N VAL A 368 13.79 -2.01 -6.70
CA VAL A 368 13.61 -2.02 -5.25
C VAL A 368 13.83 -3.44 -4.74
N ASP A 369 14.75 -3.60 -3.80
CA ASP A 369 14.80 -4.80 -2.97
C ASP A 369 13.96 -4.50 -1.72
N TRP A 370 12.71 -4.98 -1.71
CA TRP A 370 11.83 -4.83 -0.55
C TRP A 370 12.16 -5.91 0.46
N GLN A 371 12.70 -5.50 1.61
CA GLN A 371 13.37 -6.35 2.57
C GLN A 371 12.54 -6.48 3.84
N THR A 372 12.45 -7.69 4.38
CA THR A 372 11.98 -7.91 5.75
C THR A 372 13.02 -8.65 6.57
N LEU A 373 12.97 -8.44 7.88
CA LEU A 373 13.78 -9.15 8.85
C LEU A 373 12.86 -9.66 9.94
N ARG A 374 13.01 -10.94 10.31
CA ARG A 374 12.22 -11.55 11.39
C ARG A 374 13.02 -12.61 12.14
N ARG A 375 12.72 -12.73 13.44
CA ARG A 375 13.18 -13.83 14.29
C ARG A 375 12.27 -15.04 14.07
N LEU A 376 12.88 -16.20 13.85
CA LEU A 376 12.19 -17.49 13.87
C LEU A 376 11.98 -17.94 15.32
N PRO A 377 10.73 -18.18 15.77
CA PRO A 377 10.42 -18.35 17.19
C PRO A 377 10.95 -19.64 17.82
N ILE A 378 11.08 -20.72 17.04
CA ILE A 378 11.59 -22.00 17.51
C ILE A 378 13.10 -21.99 17.41
N SER A 379 13.72 -21.96 16.22
CA SER A 379 15.18 -22.05 16.06
C SER A 379 15.96 -20.89 16.68
N GLY A 380 15.32 -19.73 16.86
CA GLY A 380 15.99 -18.49 17.26
C GLY A 380 16.83 -17.86 16.15
N ALA A 381 16.87 -18.44 14.95
CA ALA A 381 17.54 -17.86 13.79
C ALA A 381 16.87 -16.54 13.35
N ILE A 382 17.59 -15.72 12.61
CA ILE A 382 17.03 -14.53 11.95
C ILE A 382 17.02 -14.77 10.46
N VAL A 383 15.85 -14.62 9.86
CA VAL A 383 15.70 -14.61 8.40
C VAL A 383 15.60 -13.17 7.91
N PHE A 384 16.44 -12.87 6.93
CA PHE A 384 16.36 -11.70 6.08
C PHE A 384 15.76 -12.15 4.75
N ASN A 385 14.56 -11.66 4.41
CA ASN A 385 13.96 -11.93 3.11
C ASN A 385 13.92 -10.68 2.26
N PHE A 386 13.94 -10.83 0.94
CA PHE A 386 13.72 -9.68 0.06
C PHE A 386 13.14 -10.04 -1.30
N LYS A 387 12.35 -9.13 -1.86
CA LYS A 387 11.80 -9.20 -3.20
C LYS A 387 12.43 -8.15 -4.10
N ALA A 388 13.01 -8.56 -5.23
CA ALA A 388 13.45 -7.63 -6.26
C ALA A 388 12.26 -7.24 -7.17
N LEU A 389 11.87 -5.98 -7.08
CA LEU A 389 10.79 -5.35 -7.83
C LEU A 389 11.38 -4.36 -8.84
N PHE A 390 10.80 -4.32 -10.04
CA PHE A 390 11.24 -3.43 -11.11
C PHE A 390 10.10 -2.53 -11.55
N THR A 391 10.32 -1.22 -11.56
CA THR A 391 9.36 -0.22 -12.05
C THR A 391 10.02 0.58 -13.17
N PRO A 392 9.41 0.72 -14.35
CA PRO A 392 9.91 1.61 -15.39
C PRO A 392 10.10 3.04 -14.86
N LEU A 393 11.24 3.66 -15.16
CA LEU A 393 11.52 5.05 -14.76
C LEU A 393 10.50 6.02 -15.36
N THR A 394 10.02 5.72 -16.57
CA THR A 394 8.97 6.48 -17.27
C THR A 394 7.67 6.57 -16.48
N GLY A 395 7.40 5.59 -15.62
CA GLY A 395 6.22 5.58 -14.75
C GLY A 395 6.21 6.71 -13.71
N PHE A 396 7.37 7.32 -13.43
CA PHE A 396 7.50 8.39 -12.44
C PHE A 396 6.89 9.72 -12.90
N LYS A 397 6.67 9.89 -14.20
CA LYS A 397 6.01 11.08 -14.76
C LYS A 397 4.72 11.41 -14.03
N ASP A 398 3.92 10.39 -13.75
CA ASP A 398 2.63 10.51 -13.06
C ASP A 398 2.69 10.05 -11.59
N GLU A 399 3.85 10.10 -10.93
CA GLU A 399 4.02 9.77 -9.50
C GLU A 399 4.44 11.02 -8.72
N PRO A 400 3.48 11.72 -8.09
CA PRO A 400 3.71 13.01 -7.44
C PRO A 400 4.95 13.01 -6.56
N TYR A 401 5.77 14.06 -6.70
CA TYR A 401 6.97 14.35 -5.90
C TYR A 401 8.16 13.39 -6.08
N ILE A 402 7.96 12.21 -6.68
CA ILE A 402 9.01 11.20 -6.84
C ILE A 402 10.17 11.69 -7.73
N PRO A 403 9.95 12.27 -8.93
CA PRO A 403 11.06 12.73 -9.76
C PRO A 403 11.99 13.71 -9.04
N SER A 404 11.41 14.69 -8.35
CA SER A 404 12.13 15.72 -7.59
C SER A 404 12.94 15.13 -6.42
N LEU A 405 12.34 14.20 -5.67
CA LEU A 405 13.03 13.52 -4.57
C LEU A 405 14.20 12.65 -5.06
N VAL A 406 14.02 11.94 -6.18
CA VAL A 406 15.09 11.12 -6.77
C VAL A 406 16.23 12.00 -7.29
N LEU A 407 15.92 13.10 -7.98
CA LEU A 407 16.93 14.08 -8.42
C LEU A 407 17.75 14.61 -7.25
N LYS A 408 17.08 14.99 -6.16
CA LYS A 408 17.74 15.45 -4.93
C LYS A 408 18.75 14.41 -4.44
N VAL A 409 18.34 13.15 -4.36
CA VAL A 409 19.22 12.06 -3.91
C VAL A 409 20.37 11.80 -4.88
N LEU A 410 20.13 11.82 -6.19
CA LEU A 410 21.16 11.60 -7.21
C LEU A 410 22.18 12.75 -7.32
N ASN A 411 21.78 13.98 -6.96
CA ASN A 411 22.64 15.15 -7.03
C ASN A 411 23.40 15.43 -5.74
N GLU A 412 22.78 15.19 -4.59
CA GLU A 412 23.31 15.62 -3.29
C GLU A 412 23.52 14.45 -2.31
N GLY A 413 23.20 13.22 -2.71
CA GLY A 413 23.47 12.04 -1.91
C GLY A 413 24.96 11.91 -1.55
N LYS A 414 25.25 11.39 -0.36
CA LYS A 414 26.62 11.23 0.13
C LYS A 414 27.45 10.43 -0.88
N GLU A 415 28.56 11.00 -1.35
CA GLU A 415 29.32 10.52 -2.50
C GLU A 415 29.72 9.03 -2.41
N ASN A 416 30.23 8.59 -1.25
CA ASN A 416 30.64 7.19 -1.05
C ASN A 416 29.45 6.21 -1.15
N ILE A 417 28.26 6.62 -0.69
CA ILE A 417 27.03 5.83 -0.79
C ILE A 417 26.54 5.79 -2.24
N MET A 418 26.58 6.91 -2.96
CA MET A 418 26.18 6.95 -4.37
C MET A 418 27.12 6.13 -5.25
N LYS A 419 28.44 6.19 -5.00
CA LYS A 419 29.43 5.31 -5.64
C LYS A 419 29.15 3.84 -5.37
N TYR A 420 28.84 3.48 -4.12
CA TYR A 420 28.48 2.09 -3.76
C TYR A 420 27.18 1.64 -4.43
N LYS A 421 26.15 2.50 -4.51
CA LYS A 421 24.90 2.21 -5.24
C LYS A 421 25.13 2.00 -6.73
N GLY A 422 26.16 2.64 -7.30
CA GLY A 422 26.60 2.41 -8.67
C GLY A 422 25.66 3.00 -9.72
N THR A 423 24.95 4.08 -9.43
CA THR A 423 23.96 4.71 -10.34
C THR A 423 24.59 5.48 -11.51
N TRP A 424 25.88 5.81 -11.44
CA TRP A 424 26.54 6.70 -12.41
C TRP A 424 26.32 6.32 -13.88
N HIS A 425 26.35 5.02 -14.19
CA HIS A 425 26.20 4.50 -15.56
C HIS A 425 24.85 4.80 -16.24
N VAL A 426 23.82 5.18 -15.48
CA VAL A 426 22.49 5.57 -16.00
C VAL A 426 22.16 7.05 -15.81
N GLU A 427 22.96 7.79 -15.03
CA GLU A 427 22.62 9.15 -14.61
C GLU A 427 22.54 10.16 -15.75
N HIS A 428 23.30 9.97 -16.84
CA HIS A 428 23.24 10.85 -18.03
C HIS A 428 21.90 10.81 -18.76
N VAL A 429 21.10 9.77 -18.54
CA VAL A 429 19.73 9.62 -19.08
C VAL A 429 18.69 9.83 -17.98
N ALA A 430 18.92 9.27 -16.80
CA ALA A 430 17.96 9.33 -15.70
C ALA A 430 17.73 10.78 -15.22
N LYS A 431 18.79 11.58 -15.03
CA LYS A 431 18.65 12.95 -14.51
C LYS A 431 17.84 13.86 -15.46
N PRO A 432 18.17 13.95 -16.77
CA PRO A 432 17.37 14.76 -17.69
C PRO A 432 15.90 14.30 -17.78
N ALA A 433 15.64 12.99 -17.75
CA ALA A 433 14.27 12.47 -17.76
C ALA A 433 13.48 12.88 -16.50
N LEU A 434 14.10 12.77 -15.33
CA LEU A 434 13.49 13.16 -14.06
C LEU A 434 13.25 14.67 -13.99
N GLU A 435 14.14 15.50 -14.53
CA GLU A 435 13.95 16.96 -14.62
C GLU A 435 12.74 17.31 -15.50
N ALA A 436 12.60 16.62 -16.64
CA ALA A 436 11.43 16.78 -17.50
C ALA A 436 10.13 16.34 -16.80
N TYR A 437 10.17 15.27 -16.00
CA TYR A 437 9.01 14.80 -15.23
C TYR A 437 8.67 15.73 -14.07
N GLU A 438 9.66 16.27 -13.36
CA GLU A 438 9.47 17.28 -12.32
C GLU A 438 8.74 18.51 -12.88
N LYS A 439 9.20 19.04 -14.02
CA LYS A 439 8.56 20.15 -14.72
C LYS A 439 7.12 19.83 -15.12
N TYR A 440 6.90 18.65 -15.72
CA TYR A 440 5.55 18.18 -16.08
C TYR A 440 4.62 18.12 -14.88
N GLN A 441 5.09 17.62 -13.73
CA GLN A 441 4.27 17.53 -12.52
C GLN A 441 3.86 18.89 -11.97
N VAL A 442 4.74 19.88 -12.03
CA VAL A 442 4.41 21.26 -11.63
C VAL A 442 3.39 21.87 -12.59
N GLU A 443 3.63 21.77 -13.89
CA GLU A 443 2.75 22.34 -14.92
C GLU A 443 1.33 21.74 -14.91
N ASN A 444 1.19 20.47 -14.52
CA ASN A 444 -0.09 19.75 -14.48
C ASN A 444 -0.69 19.66 -13.07
N GLY A 445 -0.13 20.38 -12.08
CA GLY A 445 -0.69 20.44 -10.72
C GLY A 445 -0.55 19.16 -9.89
N LEU A 446 0.31 18.23 -10.31
CA LEU A 446 0.63 17.01 -9.55
C LEU A 446 1.60 17.30 -8.39
N MET A 447 2.39 18.36 -8.49
CA MET A 447 3.34 18.82 -7.47
C MET A 447 3.27 20.34 -7.32
N LYS A 448 3.38 20.83 -6.08
CA LYS A 448 3.46 22.28 -5.82
C LYS A 448 4.81 22.84 -6.28
N SER A 449 4.81 24.00 -6.93
CA SER A 449 6.02 24.65 -7.46
C SER A 449 7.01 25.11 -6.38
N ASP A 450 6.54 25.36 -5.17
CA ASP A 450 7.33 25.80 -4.01
C ASP A 450 7.75 24.63 -3.09
N TRP A 451 7.46 23.39 -3.49
CA TRP A 451 7.80 22.21 -2.70
C TRP A 451 9.32 22.01 -2.63
N SER A 452 9.83 21.78 -1.42
CA SER A 452 11.23 21.45 -1.19
C SER A 452 11.40 19.93 -0.99
N PRO A 453 12.35 19.27 -1.69
CA PRO A 453 12.58 17.84 -1.56
C PRO A 453 12.80 17.37 -0.14
N GLN A 454 11.90 16.52 0.32
CA GLN A 454 11.93 15.87 1.63
C GLN A 454 11.36 14.46 1.54
N THR A 455 11.56 13.67 2.60
CA THR A 455 10.90 12.37 2.72
C THR A 455 9.38 12.57 2.72
N LEU A 456 8.67 11.83 1.88
CA LEU A 456 7.20 11.94 1.77
C LEU A 456 6.51 11.41 3.03
N ASP A 457 5.34 11.98 3.34
CA ASP A 457 4.56 11.60 4.53
C ASP A 457 4.07 10.14 4.45
N GLU A 458 3.71 9.69 3.25
CA GLU A 458 3.26 8.31 2.97
C GLU A 458 4.43 7.34 2.71
N ALA A 459 5.69 7.74 2.95
CA ALA A 459 6.85 6.90 2.67
C ALA A 459 6.69 5.49 3.28
N PRO A 460 6.88 4.41 2.47
CA PRO A 460 7.62 4.37 1.21
C PRO A 460 6.76 4.65 -0.03
N PHE A 461 5.56 5.18 0.09
CA PHE A 461 4.66 5.43 -1.04
C PHE A 461 4.60 6.91 -1.43
N PHE A 462 4.03 7.17 -2.60
CA PHE A 462 3.70 8.51 -3.08
C PHE A 462 2.19 8.75 -2.96
N PRO A 463 1.73 10.02 -2.89
CA PRO A 463 0.32 10.32 -2.80
C PRO A 463 -0.54 9.63 -3.88
N GLY A 464 -1.55 8.90 -3.41
CA GLY A 464 -2.52 8.15 -4.23
C GLY A 464 -1.95 6.90 -4.90
N TRP A 465 -0.87 6.32 -4.37
CA TRP A 465 -0.21 5.13 -4.91
C TRP A 465 -1.14 3.92 -5.09
N GLU A 466 -2.22 3.84 -4.31
CA GLU A 466 -3.23 2.78 -4.36
C GLU A 466 -3.80 2.62 -5.77
N ARG A 467 -3.80 3.70 -6.56
CA ARG A 467 -4.22 3.68 -7.98
C ARG A 467 -3.39 2.74 -8.87
N LYS A 468 -2.17 2.40 -8.44
CA LYS A 468 -1.25 1.51 -9.17
C LYS A 468 -1.20 0.09 -8.56
N HIS A 469 -1.97 -0.19 -7.51
CA HIS A 469 -1.95 -1.47 -6.81
C HIS A 469 -3.28 -2.21 -6.94
N VAL A 470 -3.27 -3.40 -7.56
CA VAL A 470 -4.45 -4.23 -7.81
C VAL A 470 -4.22 -5.61 -7.17
N LEU A 471 -5.16 -6.11 -6.36
CA LEU A 471 -5.04 -7.41 -5.67
C LEU A 471 -6.16 -8.42 -5.99
N ALA A 472 -7.36 -7.97 -6.38
CA ALA A 472 -8.48 -8.85 -6.68
C ALA A 472 -9.45 -8.21 -7.70
N PRO A 473 -10.17 -8.99 -8.52
CA PRO A 473 -11.18 -8.49 -9.44
C PRO A 473 -12.57 -8.45 -8.77
N SER A 474 -12.78 -7.56 -7.80
CA SER A 474 -14.09 -7.12 -7.25
C SER A 474 -13.79 -6.37 -5.95
N ASN A 475 -14.11 -5.10 -5.72
CA ASN A 475 -15.27 -4.27 -6.08
C ASN A 475 -14.76 -2.83 -6.19
N LEU A 476 -15.20 -2.05 -7.19
CA LEU A 476 -14.90 -0.62 -7.40
C LEU A 476 -13.49 -0.18 -7.03
N GLN A 477 -12.66 0.09 -8.05
CA GLN A 477 -11.34 0.70 -7.86
C GLN A 477 -11.45 1.85 -6.85
N PRO A 478 -10.57 1.96 -5.83
CA PRO A 478 -10.49 3.15 -4.99
C PRO A 478 -10.45 4.44 -5.83
N ILE A 479 -9.87 4.36 -7.04
CA ILE A 479 -9.88 5.41 -8.07
C ILE A 479 -11.28 5.74 -8.57
N GLU A 480 -12.10 4.75 -8.97
CA GLU A 480 -13.46 5.00 -9.49
C GLU A 480 -14.33 5.64 -8.42
N ASN A 481 -14.17 5.21 -7.16
CA ASN A 481 -14.90 5.78 -6.04
C ASN A 481 -14.42 7.20 -5.69
N MET A 482 -13.09 7.42 -5.62
CA MET A 482 -12.54 8.77 -5.47
C MET A 482 -12.93 9.69 -6.63
N ALA A 483 -12.94 9.18 -7.87
CA ALA A 483 -13.36 9.93 -9.06
C ALA A 483 -14.84 10.28 -9.00
N LEU A 484 -15.69 9.35 -8.58
CA LEU A 484 -17.11 9.61 -8.34
C LEU A 484 -17.27 10.70 -7.28
N GLN A 485 -16.68 10.54 -6.09
CA GLN A 485 -16.78 11.52 -5.00
C GLN A 485 -16.29 12.90 -5.42
N ALA A 486 -15.10 12.98 -6.02
CA ALA A 486 -14.54 14.23 -6.53
C ALA A 486 -15.42 14.86 -7.63
N SER A 487 -16.05 14.05 -8.49
CA SER A 487 -16.96 14.55 -9.52
C SER A 487 -18.24 15.14 -8.92
N LEU A 488 -18.81 14.49 -7.89
CA LEU A 488 -20.03 14.94 -7.22
C LEU A 488 -19.78 16.25 -6.47
N GLU A 489 -18.65 16.36 -5.78
CA GLU A 489 -18.22 17.57 -5.08
C GLU A 489 -17.98 18.72 -6.07
N LYS A 490 -17.19 18.47 -7.13
CA LYS A 490 -16.91 19.46 -8.19
C LYS A 490 -18.20 19.97 -8.84
N ALA A 491 -19.17 19.10 -9.05
CA ALA A 491 -20.46 19.44 -9.64
C ALA A 491 -21.47 20.03 -8.65
N LYS A 492 -21.13 20.17 -7.36
CA LYS A 492 -22.04 20.63 -6.29
C LYS A 492 -23.32 19.80 -6.22
N LEU A 493 -23.17 18.49 -6.41
CA LEU A 493 -24.22 17.51 -6.21
C LEU A 493 -24.23 17.04 -4.75
N VAL A 494 -23.05 16.78 -4.18
CA VAL A 494 -22.85 16.39 -2.77
C VAL A 494 -21.58 17.06 -2.23
N PRO A 495 -21.67 17.92 -1.19
CA PRO A 495 -22.91 18.53 -0.69
C PRO A 495 -23.56 19.40 -1.78
N GLY A 496 -24.90 19.49 -1.78
CA GLY A 496 -25.62 20.23 -2.81
C GLY A 496 -26.96 19.62 -3.19
N SER A 497 -27.34 19.73 -4.47
CA SER A 497 -28.70 19.44 -4.93
C SER A 497 -29.12 17.97 -4.76
N ALA A 498 -28.18 17.05 -4.59
CA ALA A 498 -28.41 15.61 -4.45
C ALA A 498 -28.10 15.05 -3.05
N GLU A 499 -27.76 15.88 -2.07
CA GLU A 499 -27.35 15.44 -0.72
C GLU A 499 -28.41 14.63 0.03
N THR A 500 -29.69 14.81 -0.29
CA THR A 500 -30.80 14.05 0.28
C THR A 500 -30.97 12.65 -0.33
N LEU A 501 -30.33 12.38 -1.47
CA LEU A 501 -30.37 11.11 -2.18
C LEU A 501 -29.06 10.33 -2.06
N ILE A 502 -27.94 11.04 -1.98
CA ILE A 502 -26.59 10.46 -1.92
C ILE A 502 -25.93 10.96 -0.64
N PRO A 503 -25.73 10.08 0.37
CA PRO A 503 -24.99 10.43 1.59
C PRO A 503 -23.58 10.94 1.28
N GLU A 504 -23.07 11.88 2.10
CA GLU A 504 -21.73 12.46 1.92
C GLU A 504 -20.61 11.41 2.03
N ASP A 505 -20.80 10.42 2.90
CA ASP A 505 -19.90 9.29 3.10
C ASP A 505 -20.21 8.08 2.21
N PHE A 506 -21.07 8.24 1.19
CA PHE A 506 -21.51 7.13 0.35
C PHE A 506 -20.33 6.40 -0.31
N GLN A 507 -20.34 5.08 -0.13
CA GLN A 507 -19.41 4.13 -0.74
C GLN A 507 -20.25 3.17 -1.61
N PRO A 508 -20.13 3.21 -2.94
CA PRO A 508 -20.90 2.31 -3.78
C PRO A 508 -20.45 0.87 -3.58
N THR A 509 -21.42 -0.05 -3.54
CA THR A 509 -21.20 -1.49 -3.36
C THR A 509 -21.15 -2.25 -4.70
N THR A 510 -21.55 -1.60 -5.79
CA THR A 510 -21.41 -2.10 -7.17
C THR A 510 -21.24 -0.96 -8.18
N THR A 511 -20.55 -1.23 -9.29
CA THR A 511 -20.33 -0.23 -10.36
C THR A 511 -21.53 -0.17 -11.29
N LEU A 512 -22.23 0.97 -11.30
CA LEU A 512 -23.30 1.25 -12.27
C LEU A 512 -22.71 1.76 -13.59
N LYS A 513 -22.77 0.94 -14.65
CA LYS A 513 -22.37 1.31 -16.01
C LYS A 513 -23.61 1.59 -16.86
N VAL A 514 -23.57 2.71 -17.58
CA VAL A 514 -24.66 3.18 -18.44
C VAL A 514 -24.07 3.58 -19.77
N ASP A 515 -24.63 3.08 -20.86
CA ASP A 515 -24.15 3.34 -22.22
C ASP A 515 -25.31 3.71 -23.17
N PHE A 516 -25.17 4.85 -23.83
CA PHE A 516 -26.09 5.36 -24.83
C PHE A 516 -25.57 5.05 -26.24
N GLY A 517 -25.77 3.81 -26.72
CA GLY A 517 -25.45 3.43 -28.10
C GLY A 517 -23.97 3.60 -28.46
N GLY A 518 -23.07 3.23 -27.55
CA GLY A 518 -21.62 3.37 -27.65
C GLY A 518 -21.06 4.61 -26.96
N LYS A 519 -21.89 5.37 -26.24
CA LYS A 519 -21.49 6.54 -25.44
C LYS A 519 -21.63 6.22 -23.95
N ALA A 520 -20.52 5.87 -23.32
CA ALA A 520 -20.49 5.60 -21.90
C ALA A 520 -20.72 6.87 -21.06
N VAL A 521 -21.43 6.70 -19.95
CA VAL A 521 -21.58 7.72 -18.90
C VAL A 521 -20.39 7.62 -17.93
N GLU A 522 -19.66 8.72 -17.76
CA GLU A 522 -18.39 8.77 -17.03
C GLU A 522 -18.37 9.97 -16.07
N PHE A 523 -19.10 9.86 -14.95
CA PHE A 523 -19.01 10.78 -13.80
C PHE A 523 -18.98 12.28 -14.16
N GLY A 524 -19.91 12.71 -15.02
CA GLY A 524 -20.08 14.12 -15.40
C GLY A 524 -19.59 14.50 -16.79
N ASN A 525 -19.25 13.52 -17.64
CA ASN A 525 -19.01 13.79 -19.06
C ASN A 525 -20.23 14.45 -19.73
N LEU A 526 -19.97 15.27 -20.75
CA LEU A 526 -21.02 15.97 -21.49
C LEU A 526 -21.61 15.05 -22.58
N LEU A 527 -22.91 14.83 -22.55
CA LEU A 527 -23.67 14.14 -23.58
C LEU A 527 -24.71 15.08 -24.19
N ARG A 528 -24.89 14.97 -25.51
CA ARG A 528 -25.84 15.79 -26.26
C ARG A 528 -27.23 15.18 -26.26
N VAL A 529 -28.26 16.01 -26.38
CA VAL A 529 -29.66 15.55 -26.49
C VAL A 529 -29.85 14.53 -27.61
N SER A 530 -29.17 14.70 -28.74
CA SER A 530 -29.20 13.71 -29.82
C SER A 530 -28.58 12.35 -29.45
N GLU A 531 -27.55 12.35 -28.60
CA GLU A 531 -26.84 11.14 -28.14
C GLU A 531 -27.66 10.35 -27.10
N VAL A 532 -28.46 11.04 -26.29
CA VAL A 532 -29.27 10.43 -25.21
C VAL A 532 -30.75 10.28 -25.57
N LYS A 533 -31.08 10.30 -26.87
CA LYS A 533 -32.47 10.24 -27.36
C LYS A 533 -33.17 8.92 -27.05
N THR A 534 -32.42 7.81 -27.06
CA THR A 534 -32.92 6.47 -26.75
C THR A 534 -32.51 6.05 -25.35
N ALA A 535 -33.30 5.17 -24.70
CA ALA A 535 -32.95 4.64 -23.40
C ALA A 535 -31.59 3.92 -23.45
N PRO A 536 -30.74 4.07 -22.41
CA PRO A 536 -29.42 3.48 -22.40
C PRO A 536 -29.47 1.98 -22.06
N SER A 537 -28.38 1.28 -22.38
CA SER A 537 -28.10 -0.01 -21.77
C SER A 537 -27.50 0.18 -20.37
N VAL A 538 -27.82 -0.73 -19.45
CA VAL A 538 -27.39 -0.66 -18.05
C VAL A 538 -26.72 -1.98 -17.69
N SER A 539 -25.61 -1.92 -16.98
CA SER A 539 -24.89 -3.10 -16.48
C SER A 539 -24.29 -2.83 -15.11
N PHE A 540 -24.33 -3.85 -14.23
CA PHE A 540 -23.71 -3.83 -12.91
C PHE A 540 -23.52 -5.26 -12.39
N ALA A 541 -22.60 -5.44 -11.45
CA ALA A 541 -22.33 -6.73 -10.82
C ALA A 541 -23.21 -6.95 -9.58
N ALA A 542 -23.48 -8.21 -9.22
CA ALA A 542 -24.11 -8.54 -7.95
C ALA A 542 -23.25 -8.05 -6.77
N GLU A 543 -23.88 -7.50 -5.74
CA GLU A 543 -23.17 -7.09 -4.54
C GLU A 543 -22.66 -8.33 -3.75
N PRO A 544 -21.47 -8.28 -3.13
CA PRO A 544 -20.88 -9.43 -2.43
C PRO A 544 -21.75 -10.07 -1.35
N ASN A 545 -22.62 -9.28 -0.71
CA ASN A 545 -23.45 -9.71 0.42
C ASN A 545 -24.96 -9.72 0.08
N ALA A 546 -25.33 -9.57 -1.19
CA ALA A 546 -26.73 -9.62 -1.60
C ALA A 546 -27.21 -11.06 -1.78
N SER A 547 -28.52 -11.28 -1.57
CA SER A 547 -29.16 -12.55 -1.92
C SER A 547 -28.99 -12.82 -3.43
N PRO A 548 -28.82 -14.09 -3.86
CA PRO A 548 -28.85 -14.45 -5.29
C PRO A 548 -30.13 -14.02 -6.01
N SER A 549 -31.21 -13.78 -5.26
CA SER A 549 -32.50 -13.30 -5.77
C SER A 549 -32.71 -11.79 -5.62
N ALA A 550 -31.67 -11.02 -5.26
CA ALA A 550 -31.79 -9.58 -5.06
C ALA A 550 -32.20 -8.88 -6.36
N SER A 551 -33.16 -7.97 -6.24
CA SER A 551 -33.61 -7.08 -7.31
C SER A 551 -33.20 -5.64 -7.02
N TYR A 552 -33.08 -4.87 -8.10
CA TYR A 552 -32.59 -3.50 -8.05
C TYR A 552 -33.53 -2.56 -8.84
N LEU A 553 -33.66 -1.34 -8.34
CA LEU A 553 -34.40 -0.25 -8.97
C LEU A 553 -33.42 0.81 -9.48
N LEU A 554 -33.54 1.16 -10.76
CA LEU A 554 -32.82 2.27 -11.36
C LEU A 554 -33.71 3.52 -11.42
N LEU A 555 -33.16 4.65 -10.98
CA LEU A 555 -33.81 5.96 -10.99
C LEU A 555 -32.95 6.96 -11.78
N LEU A 556 -33.55 7.59 -12.80
CA LEU A 556 -32.95 8.71 -13.54
C LEU A 556 -33.71 10.01 -13.22
N VAL A 557 -33.02 10.99 -12.64
CA VAL A 557 -33.59 12.27 -12.22
C VAL A 557 -32.71 13.47 -12.59
N ASP A 558 -33.34 14.63 -12.76
CA ASP A 558 -32.70 15.91 -13.10
C ASP A 558 -32.94 16.94 -11.96
N PRO A 559 -31.89 17.34 -11.20
CA PRO A 559 -31.94 18.36 -10.16
C PRO A 559 -32.00 19.79 -10.71
N ASP A 560 -31.88 19.98 -12.02
CA ASP A 560 -31.72 21.28 -12.65
C ASP A 560 -32.95 21.69 -13.47
N ALA A 561 -34.06 20.96 -13.42
CA ALA A 561 -35.24 21.30 -14.21
C ALA A 561 -36.01 22.50 -13.62
N PRO A 562 -36.51 23.46 -14.44
CA PRO A 562 -36.34 23.58 -15.89
C PRO A 562 -35.01 24.16 -16.35
N THR A 563 -34.27 24.88 -15.50
CA THR A 563 -32.88 25.32 -15.76
C THR A 563 -32.06 25.28 -14.46
N PRO A 564 -30.72 25.09 -14.52
CA PRO A 564 -29.88 25.06 -13.31
C PRO A 564 -29.97 26.33 -12.45
N ASP A 565 -30.25 27.48 -13.07
CA ASP A 565 -30.40 28.78 -12.39
C ASP A 565 -31.77 28.97 -11.71
N ASP A 566 -32.82 28.26 -12.15
CA ASP A 566 -34.17 28.28 -11.58
C ASP A 566 -34.75 26.86 -11.53
N PRO A 567 -34.23 25.96 -10.68
CA PRO A 567 -34.56 24.53 -10.67
C PRO A 567 -35.90 24.23 -9.97
N LYS A 568 -36.95 25.02 -10.23
CA LYS A 568 -38.26 24.91 -9.56
C LYS A 568 -39.02 23.60 -9.81
N PHE A 569 -38.63 22.83 -10.83
CA PHE A 569 -39.20 21.54 -11.17
C PHE A 569 -38.31 20.37 -10.74
N ALA A 570 -37.20 20.63 -10.05
CA ALA A 570 -36.34 19.62 -9.49
C ALA A 570 -37.04 18.83 -8.35
N PHE A 571 -36.82 17.52 -8.21
CA PHE A 571 -36.22 16.66 -9.22
C PHE A 571 -37.22 16.37 -10.34
N TRP A 572 -36.78 16.44 -11.61
CA TRP A 572 -37.60 15.94 -12.71
C TRP A 572 -37.33 14.46 -12.95
N ARG A 573 -38.38 13.64 -13.02
CA ARG A 573 -38.29 12.19 -13.15
C ARG A 573 -38.27 11.74 -14.62
N HIS A 574 -37.13 11.22 -15.06
CA HIS A 574 -36.94 10.76 -16.43
C HIS A 574 -37.19 9.27 -16.61
N TRP A 575 -36.80 8.43 -15.64
CA TRP A 575 -36.94 6.97 -15.73
C TRP A 575 -37.01 6.34 -14.34
N VAL A 576 -37.93 5.40 -14.16
CA VAL A 576 -38.00 4.54 -12.96
C VAL A 576 -38.18 3.11 -13.42
N LEU A 577 -37.15 2.29 -13.22
CA LEU A 577 -37.12 0.91 -13.68
C LEU A 577 -36.83 -0.05 -12.51
N PRO A 578 -37.85 -0.73 -11.97
CA PRO A 578 -37.68 -1.73 -10.92
C PRO A 578 -37.30 -3.11 -11.49
N GLY A 579 -36.92 -4.02 -10.61
CA GLY A 579 -36.77 -5.44 -10.94
C GLY A 579 -35.56 -5.79 -11.80
N LEU A 580 -34.49 -5.00 -11.77
CA LEU A 580 -33.23 -5.35 -12.43
C LEU A 580 -32.51 -6.45 -11.64
N GLN A 581 -31.98 -7.45 -12.33
CA GLN A 581 -31.19 -8.53 -11.73
C GLN A 581 -29.87 -8.73 -12.50
N PRO A 582 -28.71 -8.69 -11.84
CA PRO A 582 -27.43 -8.91 -12.49
C PRO A 582 -27.27 -10.38 -12.92
N LEU A 583 -26.84 -10.61 -14.15
CA LEU A 583 -26.56 -11.92 -14.72
C LEU A 583 -25.08 -12.27 -14.56
N SER A 584 -24.77 -13.56 -14.37
CA SER A 584 -23.41 -14.04 -14.10
C SER A 584 -22.42 -13.87 -15.27
N SER A 585 -22.89 -13.49 -16.46
CA SER A 585 -22.08 -13.24 -17.66
C SER A 585 -22.09 -11.75 -18.02
N ASP A 586 -20.89 -11.16 -18.13
CA ASP A 586 -20.62 -9.79 -18.62
C ASP A 586 -21.31 -8.62 -17.87
N ASN A 587 -21.75 -8.83 -16.63
CA ASN A 587 -22.50 -7.84 -15.83
C ASN A 587 -23.79 -7.36 -16.52
N ALA A 588 -24.31 -8.13 -17.49
CA ALA A 588 -25.58 -7.85 -18.12
C ALA A 588 -26.71 -7.94 -17.09
N VAL A 589 -27.79 -7.19 -17.28
CA VAL A 589 -28.92 -7.19 -16.34
C VAL A 589 -30.17 -7.73 -17.02
N ALA A 590 -30.89 -8.60 -16.34
CA ALA A 590 -32.24 -9.01 -16.71
C ALA A 590 -33.24 -8.00 -16.14
N GLN A 591 -34.14 -7.51 -16.99
CA GLN A 591 -35.29 -6.72 -16.57
C GLN A 591 -36.46 -7.67 -16.27
N THR A 592 -36.89 -7.74 -15.00
CA THR A 592 -37.97 -8.65 -14.58
C THR A 592 -39.32 -7.95 -14.43
N LYS A 593 -39.36 -6.61 -14.41
CA LYS A 593 -40.58 -5.80 -14.27
C LYS A 593 -40.65 -4.70 -15.34
N HIS A 594 -41.85 -4.21 -15.63
CA HIS A 594 -42.05 -3.04 -16.49
C HIS A 594 -41.60 -1.75 -15.78
N ALA A 595 -41.24 -0.72 -16.56
CA ALA A 595 -40.92 0.59 -16.00
C ALA A 595 -42.17 1.18 -15.32
N LEU A 596 -41.98 1.81 -14.15
CA LEU A 596 -43.02 2.60 -13.48
C LEU A 596 -43.13 4.00 -14.08
N THR A 597 -42.07 4.42 -14.77
CA THR A 597 -42.03 5.65 -15.54
C THR A 597 -41.13 5.38 -16.73
N GLU A 598 -41.72 5.28 -17.91
CA GLU A 598 -40.98 5.05 -19.15
C GLU A 598 -39.91 6.12 -19.39
N TYR A 599 -38.81 5.72 -20.04
CA TYR A 599 -37.68 6.60 -20.32
C TYR A 599 -38.14 7.82 -21.13
N LEU A 600 -37.91 9.00 -20.57
CA LEU A 600 -38.05 10.28 -21.27
C LEU A 600 -36.67 10.88 -21.44
N ALA A 601 -36.25 11.11 -22.68
CA ALA A 601 -34.94 11.66 -22.98
C ALA A 601 -34.71 13.03 -22.31
N PRO A 602 -33.48 13.33 -21.87
CA PRO A 602 -33.03 14.69 -21.55
C PRO A 602 -33.43 15.68 -22.65
N GLY A 603 -33.90 16.86 -22.23
CA GLY A 603 -34.34 17.91 -23.16
C GLY A 603 -34.02 19.34 -22.71
N PRO A 604 -32.81 19.64 -22.22
CA PRO A 604 -32.40 21.01 -21.93
C PRO A 604 -32.45 21.84 -23.22
N LYS A 605 -32.95 23.07 -23.13
CA LYS A 605 -33.04 23.97 -24.28
C LYS A 605 -31.72 24.66 -24.55
N ASP A 606 -31.42 24.92 -25.82
CA ASP A 606 -30.23 25.69 -26.22
C ASP A 606 -30.27 27.15 -25.72
N GLU A 607 -31.46 27.70 -25.48
CA GLU A 607 -31.70 29.08 -25.05
C GLU A 607 -32.44 29.13 -23.70
N GLN A 608 -32.12 30.11 -22.84
CA GLN A 608 -32.89 30.35 -21.62
C GLN A 608 -34.30 30.83 -21.97
N VAL A 609 -35.31 29.98 -21.77
CA VAL A 609 -36.71 30.38 -21.95
C VAL A 609 -37.24 30.98 -20.65
N PHE A 610 -37.13 32.30 -20.50
CA PHE A 610 -37.84 33.03 -19.44
C PHE A 610 -39.34 33.14 -19.79
N PRO A 611 -40.27 32.81 -18.87
CA PRO A 611 -41.66 33.22 -19.02
C PRO A 611 -41.76 34.74 -18.82
N LEU A 612 -42.34 35.42 -19.81
CA LEU A 612 -42.72 36.84 -19.84
C LEU A 612 -43.05 37.43 -18.46
N ARG A 613 -42.11 38.18 -17.84
CA ARG A 613 -42.34 39.37 -16.96
C ARG A 613 -41.04 39.79 -16.26
N THR A 614 -40.18 40.54 -16.95
CA THR A 614 -39.34 41.60 -16.36
C THR A 614 -38.69 42.39 -17.50
N TRP A 615 -39.31 43.50 -17.87
CA TRP A 615 -38.69 44.51 -18.74
C TRP A 615 -37.62 45.21 -17.90
N HIS A 616 -36.36 44.77 -17.95
CA HIS A 616 -35.13 45.56 -17.72
C HIS A 616 -33.92 44.60 -17.62
N ARG A 617 -33.52 43.98 -18.74
CA ARG A 617 -32.13 43.54 -18.96
C ARG A 617 -31.79 43.60 -20.45
N ASN A 618 -30.56 43.99 -20.72
CA ASN A 618 -30.04 44.41 -22.01
C ASN A 618 -30.03 43.22 -23.01
N ALA A 619 -30.63 43.37 -24.19
CA ALA A 619 -30.81 42.32 -25.19
C ALA A 619 -29.52 41.92 -25.96
N ASN A 620 -28.36 41.97 -25.29
CA ASN A 620 -27.05 41.62 -25.85
C ASN A 620 -26.32 40.52 -25.06
N SER A 621 -26.96 39.82 -24.10
CA SER A 621 -26.41 38.58 -23.53
C SER A 621 -27.02 37.37 -24.22
N GLY A 622 -26.19 36.58 -24.91
CA GLY A 622 -26.55 35.26 -25.41
C GLY A 622 -26.69 34.25 -24.28
N ASP A 623 -27.70 34.43 -23.43
CA ASP A 623 -27.98 33.61 -22.24
C ASP A 623 -28.54 32.25 -22.67
N ARG A 624 -27.64 31.27 -22.84
CA ARG A 624 -27.95 29.86 -23.09
C ARG A 624 -28.16 29.15 -21.76
N SER A 625 -29.01 28.12 -21.75
CA SER A 625 -29.14 27.28 -20.54
C SER A 625 -27.81 26.57 -20.29
N ALA A 626 -27.31 26.60 -19.05
CA ALA A 626 -26.20 25.76 -18.66
C ALA A 626 -26.58 24.27 -18.78
N PRO A 627 -25.62 23.36 -19.01
CA PRO A 627 -25.90 21.92 -19.05
C PRO A 627 -26.54 21.44 -17.75
N HIS A 628 -27.53 20.54 -17.87
CA HIS A 628 -28.23 19.93 -16.73
C HIS A 628 -27.47 18.70 -16.24
N ARG A 629 -27.52 18.40 -14.94
CA ARG A 629 -26.84 17.26 -14.30
C ARG A 629 -27.80 16.08 -14.17
N TYR A 630 -27.72 15.09 -15.03
CA TYR A 630 -28.60 13.91 -14.97
C TYR A 630 -28.01 12.83 -14.06
N LEU A 631 -28.74 12.46 -13.00
CA LEU A 631 -28.33 11.47 -12.00
C LEU A 631 -28.94 10.11 -12.27
N LEU A 632 -28.09 9.07 -12.36
CA LEU A 632 -28.49 7.66 -12.41
C LEU A 632 -28.16 7.00 -11.08
N LEU A 633 -29.21 6.59 -10.37
CA LEU A 633 -29.12 6.03 -9.02
C LEU A 633 -29.63 4.59 -9.03
N LEU A 634 -28.78 3.65 -8.60
CA LEU A 634 -29.14 2.24 -8.47
C LEU A 634 -29.40 1.92 -6.99
N PHE A 635 -30.58 1.39 -6.71
CA PHE A 635 -31.01 1.00 -5.38
C PHE A 635 -31.28 -0.49 -5.29
N ARG A 636 -30.84 -1.16 -4.23
CA ARG A 636 -31.30 -2.50 -3.88
C ARG A 636 -32.72 -2.43 -3.32
N GLU A 637 -33.61 -3.27 -3.85
CA GLU A 637 -34.99 -3.41 -3.42
C GLU A 637 -35.10 -4.33 -2.19
N PRO A 638 -36.02 -4.05 -1.24
CA PRO A 638 -36.38 -5.02 -0.22
C PRO A 638 -37.13 -6.23 -0.83
N PRO A 639 -37.01 -7.45 -0.26
CA PRO A 639 -37.52 -8.69 -0.88
C PRO A 639 -39.02 -8.74 -1.24
N SER A 640 -39.84 -7.85 -0.68
CA SER A 640 -41.29 -7.81 -0.91
C SER A 640 -41.75 -6.48 -1.53
N LEU A 641 -40.87 -5.79 -2.26
CA LEU A 641 -41.24 -4.54 -2.92
C LEU A 641 -42.15 -4.82 -4.12
N ASP A 642 -43.36 -4.27 -4.08
CA ASP A 642 -44.29 -4.25 -5.19
C ASP A 642 -44.80 -2.83 -5.38
N LEU A 643 -44.47 -2.24 -6.53
CA LEU A 643 -44.73 -0.83 -6.84
C LEU A 643 -45.60 -0.71 -8.08
N SER A 644 -46.44 0.31 -8.08
CA SER A 644 -47.33 0.69 -9.17
C SER A 644 -46.96 2.06 -9.74
N LYS A 645 -47.60 2.45 -10.85
CA LYS A 645 -47.38 3.79 -11.45
C LYS A 645 -47.88 4.90 -10.53
N GLU A 646 -48.86 4.60 -9.70
CA GLU A 646 -49.45 5.50 -8.71
C GLU A 646 -48.44 5.83 -7.60
N ASP A 647 -47.54 4.91 -7.24
CA ASP A 647 -46.51 5.12 -6.22
C ASP A 647 -45.45 6.15 -6.63
N VAL A 648 -45.28 6.36 -7.94
CA VAL A 648 -44.46 7.44 -8.49
C VAL A 648 -45.28 8.67 -8.89
N GLY A 649 -46.59 8.68 -8.64
CA GLY A 649 -47.48 9.82 -8.92
C GLY A 649 -48.06 9.85 -10.35
N GLY A 650 -48.01 8.74 -11.08
CA GLY A 650 -48.52 8.59 -12.45
C GLY A 650 -47.48 8.87 -13.53
N GLU A 651 -47.82 8.70 -14.82
CA GLU A 651 -46.89 8.81 -15.95
C GLU A 651 -47.06 10.05 -16.83
N GLU A 652 -48.07 10.86 -16.57
CA GLU A 652 -48.32 12.07 -17.36
C GLU A 652 -47.11 13.01 -17.30
N PHE A 653 -46.85 13.72 -18.39
CA PHE A 653 -45.68 14.60 -18.50
C PHE A 653 -45.57 15.59 -17.32
N VAL A 654 -46.70 16.18 -16.90
CA VAL A 654 -46.76 17.13 -15.79
C VAL A 654 -46.59 16.50 -14.41
N GLN A 655 -46.76 15.19 -14.29
CA GLN A 655 -46.60 14.43 -13.04
C GLN A 655 -45.13 14.06 -12.77
N ARG A 656 -44.23 14.23 -13.74
CA ARG A 656 -42.80 13.96 -13.61
C ARG A 656 -42.02 15.05 -12.88
N ARG A 657 -42.54 16.28 -12.83
CA ARG A 657 -41.89 17.44 -12.20
C ARG A 657 -41.97 17.38 -10.69
N SER A 658 -41.02 18.01 -10.01
CA SER A 658 -41.01 18.18 -8.55
C SER A 658 -41.15 16.85 -7.79
N PHE A 659 -40.59 15.78 -8.37
CA PHE A 659 -40.64 14.44 -7.82
C PHE A 659 -39.90 14.38 -6.48
N LYS A 660 -40.58 13.88 -5.45
CA LYS A 660 -40.05 13.73 -4.09
C LYS A 660 -39.18 12.48 -3.98
N ALA A 661 -38.05 12.48 -4.68
CA ALA A 661 -37.19 11.30 -4.83
C ALA A 661 -36.69 10.76 -3.47
N ALA A 662 -36.25 11.64 -2.56
CA ALA A 662 -35.78 11.22 -1.23
C ALA A 662 -36.91 10.58 -0.39
N GLU A 663 -38.08 11.21 -0.36
CA GLU A 663 -39.27 10.67 0.34
C GLU A 663 -39.70 9.32 -0.27
N PHE A 664 -39.61 9.18 -1.60
CA PHE A 664 -39.89 7.91 -2.29
C PHE A 664 -38.90 6.81 -1.92
N VAL A 665 -37.60 7.11 -1.88
CA VAL A 665 -36.54 6.17 -1.48
C VAL A 665 -36.73 5.71 -0.04
N GLU A 666 -36.98 6.66 0.87
CA GLU A 666 -37.19 6.39 2.28
C GLU A 666 -38.47 5.56 2.53
N LYS A 667 -39.62 5.99 1.97
CA LYS A 667 -40.90 5.29 2.11
C LYS A 667 -40.82 3.82 1.69
N ASN A 668 -40.04 3.54 0.63
CA ASN A 668 -39.91 2.21 0.05
C ASN A 668 -38.68 1.43 0.54
N LYS A 669 -37.92 1.97 1.51
CA LYS A 669 -36.74 1.33 2.11
C LYS A 669 -35.70 0.88 1.09
N LEU A 670 -35.50 1.71 0.07
CA LEU A 670 -34.52 1.47 -0.98
C LEU A 670 -33.10 1.77 -0.46
N THR A 671 -32.15 0.87 -0.71
CA THR A 671 -30.74 1.07 -0.30
C THR A 671 -29.90 1.49 -1.49
N LEU A 672 -29.26 2.66 -1.45
CA LEU A 672 -28.39 3.10 -2.55
C LEU A 672 -27.15 2.21 -2.64
N VAL A 673 -26.82 1.72 -3.83
CA VAL A 673 -25.71 0.77 -4.06
C VAL A 673 -24.78 1.18 -5.20
N GLY A 674 -25.23 2.06 -6.10
CA GLY A 674 -24.45 2.56 -7.21
C GLY A 674 -24.94 3.92 -7.69
N VAL A 675 -24.01 4.76 -8.15
CA VAL A 675 -24.30 6.10 -8.69
C VAL A 675 -23.45 6.31 -9.94
N ASN A 676 -24.05 6.92 -10.96
CA ASN A 676 -23.34 7.52 -12.08
C ASN A 676 -24.10 8.77 -12.53
N TRP A 677 -23.48 9.66 -13.29
CA TRP A 677 -24.12 10.89 -13.75
C TRP A 677 -23.43 11.50 -14.98
N PHE A 678 -24.13 12.36 -15.71
CA PHE A 678 -23.59 13.11 -16.86
C PHE A 678 -24.15 14.52 -16.94
N LEU A 679 -23.48 15.39 -17.69
CA LEU A 679 -24.01 16.69 -18.10
C LEU A 679 -24.78 16.52 -19.42
N GLY A 680 -26.05 16.92 -19.46
CA GLY A 680 -26.84 16.97 -20.69
C GLY A 680 -26.93 18.39 -21.22
N ALA A 681 -26.64 18.57 -22.50
CA ALA A 681 -26.81 19.85 -23.17
C ALA A 681 -27.47 19.69 -24.54
N GLY A 682 -28.18 20.74 -24.99
CA GLY A 682 -28.71 20.78 -26.34
C GLY A 682 -27.60 20.70 -27.39
N ASP A 683 -27.93 20.24 -28.59
CA ASP A 683 -26.96 20.01 -29.67
C ASP A 683 -26.26 21.32 -30.11
N GLY A 684 -26.89 22.48 -29.92
CA GLY A 684 -26.36 23.80 -30.25
C GLY A 684 -25.50 24.46 -29.17
N TRP A 685 -25.43 23.87 -27.96
CA TRP A 685 -24.67 24.43 -26.84
C TRP A 685 -23.15 24.42 -27.10
N LYS A 686 -22.46 25.51 -26.78
CA LYS A 686 -21.00 25.67 -26.95
C LYS A 686 -20.39 26.04 -25.60
N GLU A 687 -19.23 25.47 -25.33
CA GLU A 687 -18.44 25.68 -24.11
C GLU A 687 -17.87 27.10 -24.00
#